data_AF-A0A5R8Q7L0-F1
#
_entry.id   AF-A0A5R8Q7L0-F1
#
_cell.length_a   1.000
_cell.length_b   1.000
_cell.length_c   1.000
_cell.angle_alpha   90.00
_cell.angle_beta   90.00
_cell.angle_gamma   90.00
#
_symmetry.space_group_name_H-M   'P 1'
#
loop_
_entity.id
_entity.type
_entity.pdbx_description
1 polymer ?
#
loop_
_entity_poly.entity_id
_entity_poly.type
_entity_poly.pdbx_seq_one_letter_code
_entity_poly.pdbx_strand_id
1 'polypeptide(L)'
;MKKYLKIGISLLAVVVVVLSQTNITAFAVTSENNANNHSSEVSSDNNSEENIGEEEETVESVAEEAPLMAKSVTPFSAGFASFDGVDLNGVTNLSYTQGQIINIDKTVNINVNFGDSTSNGKKVTVQLAKELVFQTVPGLKKVGNTFVYDPSSLPSNLQGFVSNITYTPNPTSSSSWNGYGNAYSGSITYEFINSISATPLSFTTRIDRLYLTNNAGYNIDNAVIVTSEKNGAVIESETVETLTYASALTTDLWRGGNKEVYVDQTTGLRTVIGTLVSAPDGLSGGLVEYYEVTYAYAKELAYVSIEGTTIPNTSVDDTTLWSDASWNYVKIRFNNAKITGNLYLNFDVADTTNHVVGKVYTIKPSGNQTIKPYDNPTFERNKLASFSFTVAESFKNSIMLINWSQTISLQNTNSGNAVLGQIPLTNRQADPVTDQVLKLSFDDVYMGVNRIDLYTTTNTAASGAYNINGTTTDGRSFTIPDINTWAGRTGITLAQSDITPNPGEYIKTIVWTEKSITNNFSSYAGYLGYGGTARFYGVILDSAADGVTATSTLQSVSLESGEDIHATTKKGTLTHQYVDTATALGFSGAGTTLSMLSGETKTSTNTIQWNDTQGTFVSTMKGFNFYLREAEAFEFDISSFSATDTNGVVYSQANNNIVVSTLTDNTGKKVYKITIADYAFDFRKSPNFKVNVTTKKSAGNFTIQAKDIYFAEPMNAKIVLKNFASGLTTNDIYDISDLRDETQQMMSFGGSITNLAQADFSTATSANLDGGPWTTYDYVSGKTILDLNPDGTAKYKLSVANNSGQNVSGYKAIIPIPKAGQNAGSDFQQQAFEWDVLLNNPIDVSSTNYAYTVRYSTTYTNNFDDASWKTWNEITDKTTIKAVRIVTTDVIPDGGQDEITFTIDMDPATADVQAGGVNIYNALIYRSVLGAEGAAPSEPVAIRLKTGVIKGQVFNDTDRNGLLNGTETGRNGVVVTAYEAGTTTVLETKTTQTLNGVPGSYAFLGLDKNQNVDIVFTNPTNDDSIRFSAVTSGGSTPTASATHDKATTSNLTPSAVGFDSIDAGFITPITVTFNGNTGVSSIASTKKYPGEAVSPAPTATKVGHTFNGWFTASTGGSKVTFPYTVGAA
;
A
#
# COMPACT_ATOMS: atom_id res chain seq x y z
N MET A 1 -31.72 -60.45 -45.46
CA MET A 1 -31.81 -61.84 -45.97
C MET A 1 -30.59 -62.09 -46.87
N LYS A 2 -29.85 -63.19 -46.73
CA LYS A 2 -28.62 -63.45 -47.53
C LYS A 2 -28.95 -63.69 -49.02
N LYS A 3 -28.09 -63.22 -49.95
CA LYS A 3 -27.83 -63.63 -51.36
C LYS A 3 -27.32 -62.40 -52.15
N TYR A 4 -26.31 -62.43 -53.03
CA TYR A 4 -25.39 -63.49 -53.51
C TYR A 4 -23.96 -62.94 -53.65
N LEU A 5 -23.01 -63.84 -53.90
CA LEU A 5 -21.56 -63.60 -53.99
C LEU A 5 -21.06 -63.90 -55.42
N LYS A 6 -19.98 -63.22 -55.84
CA LYS A 6 -18.87 -63.68 -56.73
C LYS A 6 -18.94 -63.51 -58.27
N ILE A 7 -17.77 -63.08 -58.79
CA ILE A 7 -17.10 -63.34 -60.09
C ILE A 7 -17.27 -62.32 -61.24
N GLY A 8 -16.12 -61.87 -61.80
CA GLY A 8 -16.00 -61.06 -63.03
C GLY A 8 -14.82 -60.06 -63.02
N ILE A 9 -13.59 -60.44 -62.63
CA ILE A 9 -12.51 -60.96 -63.52
C ILE A 9 -11.63 -59.84 -64.16
N SER A 10 -10.33 -59.90 -63.85
CA SER A 10 -9.16 -59.40 -64.58
C SER A 10 -8.96 -57.89 -64.86
N LEU A 11 -8.00 -57.28 -64.15
CA LEU A 11 -6.61 -57.26 -64.66
C LEU A 11 -5.59 -57.25 -63.50
N LEU A 12 -4.40 -57.79 -63.75
CA LEU A 12 -3.37 -58.05 -62.75
C LEU A 12 -2.23 -57.01 -62.84
N ALA A 13 -1.78 -56.52 -61.68
CA ALA A 13 -0.45 -55.95 -61.43
C ALA A 13 0.12 -54.93 -62.44
N VAL A 14 -0.17 -53.64 -62.20
CA VAL A 14 0.85 -52.58 -62.36
C VAL A 14 0.81 -51.68 -61.13
N VAL A 15 1.92 -51.70 -60.38
CA VAL A 15 2.40 -50.71 -59.39
C VAL A 15 1.42 -50.20 -58.33
N VAL A 16 1.83 -50.43 -57.07
CA VAL A 16 1.35 -49.77 -55.86
C VAL A 16 1.37 -48.25 -56.05
N VAL A 17 0.21 -47.68 -56.36
CA VAL A 17 -0.06 -46.24 -56.39
C VAL A 17 -1.01 -45.93 -55.24
N VAL A 18 -0.49 -45.18 -54.27
CA VAL A 18 -1.11 -44.00 -53.64
C VAL A 18 -2.65 -44.00 -53.52
N LEU A 19 -3.11 -43.84 -52.26
CA LEU A 19 -4.50 -43.60 -51.79
C LEU A 19 -5.38 -44.84 -51.57
N SER A 20 -5.35 -45.33 -50.33
CA SER A 20 -6.58 -45.59 -49.59
C SER A 20 -6.83 -44.47 -48.57
N GLN A 21 -7.26 -43.30 -49.05
CA GLN A 21 -8.15 -42.50 -48.23
C GLN A 21 -9.47 -43.29 -48.08
N THR A 22 -9.90 -43.49 -46.83
CA THR A 22 -11.27 -43.24 -46.33
C THR A 22 -12.49 -43.70 -47.18
N ASN A 23 -13.63 -44.13 -46.63
CA ASN A 23 -14.06 -44.42 -45.27
C ASN A 23 -15.47 -45.06 -45.36
N ILE A 24 -16.00 -45.48 -44.20
CA ILE A 24 -17.42 -45.32 -43.80
C ILE A 24 -18.53 -45.67 -44.81
N THR A 25 -19.46 -46.51 -44.36
CA THR A 25 -20.90 -46.16 -44.36
C THR A 25 -21.60 -47.05 -43.34
N ALA A 26 -22.65 -46.65 -42.62
CA ALA A 26 -23.27 -45.36 -42.26
C ALA A 26 -24.46 -45.73 -41.31
N PHE A 27 -25.41 -44.92 -40.84
CA PHE A 27 -25.93 -43.56 -41.13
C PHE A 27 -26.29 -42.93 -39.76
N ALA A 28 -26.00 -41.65 -39.48
CA ALA A 28 -26.65 -40.39 -39.94
C ALA A 28 -28.09 -40.21 -39.40
N VAL A 29 -28.57 -39.01 -39.02
CA VAL A 29 -28.95 -37.84 -39.86
C VAL A 29 -29.38 -36.67 -38.92
N THR A 30 -29.25 -35.34 -39.13
CA THR A 30 -28.36 -34.42 -39.89
C THR A 30 -28.65 -32.95 -39.46
N SER A 31 -27.65 -32.14 -39.08
CA SER A 31 -27.62 -30.65 -39.24
C SER A 31 -26.26 -30.09 -38.78
N GLU A 32 -25.31 -29.77 -39.66
CA GLU A 32 -25.12 -28.45 -40.34
C GLU A 32 -24.69 -27.31 -39.37
N ASN A 33 -23.64 -26.49 -39.64
CA ASN A 33 -22.86 -26.31 -40.87
C ASN A 33 -21.46 -25.66 -40.65
N ASN A 34 -20.44 -26.09 -41.42
CA ASN A 34 -19.21 -25.38 -41.89
C ASN A 34 -18.24 -24.63 -40.91
N ALA A 35 -16.91 -24.58 -41.12
CA ALA A 35 -16.01 -25.25 -42.10
C ALA A 35 -14.51 -25.05 -41.75
N ASN A 36 -13.64 -25.83 -42.43
CA ASN A 36 -12.18 -25.70 -42.62
C ASN A 36 -11.28 -25.93 -41.38
N ASN A 37 -10.44 -26.98 -41.24
CA ASN A 37 -9.58 -27.77 -42.16
C ASN A 37 -8.20 -27.14 -42.48
N HIS A 38 -7.15 -27.54 -41.75
CA HIS A 38 -6.00 -28.24 -42.35
C HIS A 38 -5.11 -28.91 -41.29
N SER A 39 -4.67 -30.14 -41.56
CA SER A 39 -3.64 -30.86 -40.80
C SER A 39 -2.28 -30.80 -41.49
N SER A 40 -1.21 -30.79 -40.70
CA SER A 40 0.18 -31.06 -41.10
C SER A 40 0.53 -32.55 -40.92
N GLU A 41 1.50 -33.07 -41.69
CA GLU A 41 2.20 -34.32 -41.37
C GLU A 41 3.62 -34.34 -41.99
N VAL A 42 4.43 -35.35 -41.61
CA VAL A 42 5.92 -35.28 -41.53
C VAL A 42 6.61 -36.45 -42.26
N SER A 43 7.84 -36.25 -42.78
CA SER A 43 8.87 -37.29 -43.05
C SER A 43 10.26 -36.63 -43.29
N SER A 44 11.31 -36.86 -42.48
CA SER A 44 12.36 -37.91 -42.60
C SER A 44 13.07 -37.97 -43.99
N ASP A 45 14.40 -38.09 -44.15
CA ASP A 45 15.40 -38.75 -43.28
C ASP A 45 16.90 -38.45 -43.64
N ASN A 46 17.78 -38.44 -42.62
CA ASN A 46 19.22 -38.81 -42.53
C ASN A 46 20.42 -38.34 -43.43
N ASN A 47 21.51 -37.96 -42.72
CA ASN A 47 22.98 -38.13 -42.93
C ASN A 47 23.80 -37.35 -43.99
N SER A 48 24.72 -36.47 -43.53
CA SER A 48 26.20 -36.65 -43.60
C SER A 48 26.99 -35.53 -42.87
N GLU A 49 28.30 -35.69 -42.69
CA GLU A 49 29.19 -34.91 -41.77
C GLU A 49 29.90 -33.66 -42.37
N GLU A 50 30.53 -32.88 -41.46
CA GLU A 50 31.70 -31.97 -41.60
C GLU A 50 31.64 -30.53 -42.21
N ASN A 51 31.83 -29.56 -41.28
CA ASN A 51 32.83 -28.47 -41.23
C ASN A 51 32.88 -27.22 -42.16
N ILE A 52 32.91 -26.05 -41.49
CA ILE A 52 33.66 -24.78 -41.75
C ILE A 52 33.39 -23.99 -43.05
N GLY A 53 33.05 -22.69 -42.90
CA GLY A 53 33.19 -21.66 -43.94
C GLY A 53 32.49 -20.33 -43.59
N GLU A 54 33.19 -19.21 -43.77
CA GLU A 54 32.71 -17.84 -43.47
C GLU A 54 32.11 -17.11 -44.70
N GLU A 55 31.28 -16.11 -44.40
CA GLU A 55 31.06 -14.83 -45.11
C GLU A 55 30.27 -14.65 -46.44
N GLU A 56 29.49 -13.56 -46.41
CA GLU A 56 28.94 -12.63 -47.42
C GLU A 56 27.84 -13.00 -48.46
N GLU A 57 26.82 -12.12 -48.46
CA GLU A 57 25.98 -11.52 -49.54
C GLU A 57 25.74 -12.22 -50.90
N THR A 58 24.61 -12.06 -51.61
CA THR A 58 23.24 -11.48 -51.41
C THR A 58 22.33 -12.02 -52.54
N VAL A 59 21.01 -11.84 -52.42
CA VAL A 59 20.02 -11.44 -53.47
C VAL A 59 18.64 -12.07 -53.23
N GLU A 60 17.61 -11.26 -53.44
CA GLU A 60 16.22 -11.42 -53.03
C GLU A 60 15.43 -12.52 -53.77
N SER A 61 14.40 -13.05 -53.10
CA SER A 61 13.12 -13.32 -53.76
C SER A 61 11.97 -12.98 -52.81
N VAL A 62 10.97 -12.29 -53.33
CA VAL A 62 9.93 -11.60 -52.54
C VAL A 62 8.77 -12.53 -52.22
N ALA A 63 8.39 -12.62 -50.95
CA ALA A 63 7.13 -13.20 -50.50
C ALA A 63 6.50 -12.27 -49.44
N GLU A 64 5.20 -11.98 -49.57
CA GLU A 64 4.46 -11.16 -48.60
C GLU A 64 4.38 -11.86 -47.24
N GLU A 65 4.88 -11.21 -46.19
CA GLU A 65 4.71 -11.70 -44.82
C GLU A 65 3.27 -11.50 -44.34
N ALA A 66 2.71 -12.56 -43.76
CA ALA A 66 1.59 -12.44 -42.83
C ALA A 66 2.03 -11.62 -41.58
N PRO A 67 1.11 -10.94 -40.88
CA PRO A 67 1.48 -10.08 -39.75
C PRO A 67 2.26 -10.86 -38.68
N LEU A 68 3.43 -10.31 -38.32
CA LEU A 68 4.41 -10.84 -37.36
C LEU A 68 3.75 -11.39 -36.08
N MET A 69 3.67 -12.72 -35.98
CA MET A 69 3.63 -13.39 -34.67
C MET A 69 4.97 -13.13 -33.99
N ALA A 70 4.94 -12.79 -32.70
CA ALA A 70 6.10 -12.27 -31.97
C ALA A 70 7.33 -13.18 -32.12
N LYS A 71 8.46 -12.58 -32.51
CA LYS A 71 9.78 -13.21 -32.46
C LYS A 71 9.98 -13.80 -31.06
N SER A 72 10.44 -15.05 -30.96
CA SER A 72 10.61 -15.75 -29.68
C SER A 72 11.52 -14.96 -28.73
N VAL A 73 10.93 -14.24 -27.79
CA VAL A 73 11.65 -13.46 -26.78
C VAL A 73 12.12 -14.40 -25.68
N THR A 74 13.38 -14.32 -25.29
CA THR A 74 13.94 -15.07 -24.16
C THR A 74 13.36 -14.54 -22.85
N PRO A 75 12.66 -15.37 -22.05
CA PRO A 75 12.23 -14.98 -20.71
C PRO A 75 13.45 -14.70 -19.82
N PHE A 76 13.35 -13.69 -18.96
CA PHE A 76 14.38 -13.34 -18.00
C PHE A 76 14.77 -14.56 -17.14
N SER A 77 16.03 -14.96 -17.23
CA SER A 77 16.57 -16.13 -16.51
C SER A 77 17.80 -15.78 -15.67
N ALA A 78 18.70 -14.94 -16.19
CA ALA A 78 19.72 -14.22 -15.44
C ALA A 78 20.36 -13.10 -16.30
N GLY A 79 19.95 -11.85 -16.09
CA GLY A 79 20.50 -10.65 -16.72
C GLY A 79 20.57 -9.47 -15.73
N PHE A 80 21.19 -8.36 -16.13
CA PHE A 80 21.35 -7.17 -15.28
C PHE A 80 20.03 -6.44 -15.07
N ALA A 81 19.21 -6.28 -16.10
CA ALA A 81 17.87 -5.73 -16.00
C ALA A 81 16.85 -6.47 -16.90
N SER A 82 15.58 -6.38 -16.52
CA SER A 82 14.45 -6.81 -17.35
C SER A 82 13.30 -5.82 -17.31
N PHE A 83 12.58 -5.72 -18.43
CA PHE A 83 11.31 -4.99 -18.53
C PHE A 83 10.18 -5.98 -18.85
N ASP A 84 9.16 -6.03 -18.00
CA ASP A 84 7.97 -6.90 -18.15
C ASP A 84 8.31 -8.40 -18.29
N GLY A 85 9.42 -8.84 -17.70
CA GLY A 85 9.93 -10.22 -17.79
C GLY A 85 10.79 -10.51 -19.03
N VAL A 86 11.03 -9.52 -19.89
CA VAL A 86 11.99 -9.60 -21.01
C VAL A 86 13.35 -9.11 -20.54
N ASP A 87 14.38 -9.94 -20.73
CA ASP A 87 15.78 -9.58 -20.49
C ASP A 87 16.22 -8.46 -21.44
N LEU A 88 16.88 -7.41 -20.93
CA LEU A 88 17.34 -6.28 -21.75
C LEU A 88 18.71 -6.53 -22.40
N ASN A 89 19.40 -7.61 -22.02
CA ASN A 89 20.65 -7.99 -22.66
C ASN A 89 20.41 -8.52 -24.08
N GLY A 90 20.61 -7.64 -25.08
CA GLY A 90 20.48 -7.96 -26.51
C GLY A 90 19.07 -7.86 -27.10
N VAL A 91 18.03 -7.62 -26.29
CA VAL A 91 16.67 -7.31 -26.76
C VAL A 91 16.18 -5.99 -26.18
N THR A 92 16.44 -4.93 -26.94
CA THR A 92 16.21 -3.53 -26.54
C THR A 92 14.93 -2.93 -27.13
N ASN A 93 14.34 -3.60 -28.13
CA ASN A 93 13.18 -3.12 -28.89
C ASN A 93 11.94 -3.97 -28.59
N LEU A 94 11.00 -3.41 -27.84
CA LEU A 94 9.79 -4.08 -27.34
C LEU A 94 8.54 -3.50 -28.00
N SER A 95 7.52 -4.33 -28.24
CA SER A 95 6.28 -3.90 -28.91
C SER A 95 5.03 -4.43 -28.20
N TYR A 96 4.04 -3.56 -28.02
CA TYR A 96 2.79 -3.87 -27.33
C TYR A 96 1.57 -3.26 -28.04
N THR A 97 0.44 -3.96 -27.96
CA THR A 97 -0.87 -3.47 -28.39
C THR A 97 -1.58 -2.66 -27.31
N GLN A 98 -2.65 -1.94 -27.68
CA GLN A 98 -3.50 -1.17 -26.76
C GLN A 98 -3.93 -1.94 -25.50
N GLY A 99 -4.39 -3.18 -25.65
CA GLY A 99 -4.85 -4.03 -24.55
C GLY A 99 -3.75 -4.56 -23.63
N GLN A 100 -2.47 -4.35 -23.97
CA GLN A 100 -1.31 -4.81 -23.20
C GLN A 100 -0.55 -3.68 -22.49
N ILE A 101 -0.88 -2.41 -22.81
CA ILE A 101 -0.08 -1.24 -22.41
C ILE A 101 -0.89 -0.15 -21.68
N ILE A 102 -2.16 0.07 -22.04
CA ILE A 102 -2.95 1.18 -21.47
C ILE A 102 -3.51 0.80 -20.09
N ASN A 103 -3.24 1.64 -19.09
CA ASN A 103 -3.61 1.46 -17.68
C ASN A 103 -3.04 0.17 -17.02
N ILE A 104 -2.07 -0.48 -17.64
CA ILE A 104 -1.42 -1.71 -17.15
C ILE A 104 -0.05 -1.37 -16.58
N ASP A 105 0.25 -1.88 -15.39
CA ASP A 105 1.56 -1.71 -14.76
C ASP A 105 2.56 -2.71 -15.33
N LYS A 106 3.78 -2.24 -15.60
CA LYS A 106 4.92 -3.01 -16.11
C LYS A 106 5.98 -3.13 -15.02
N THR A 107 6.59 -4.30 -14.89
CA THR A 107 7.63 -4.54 -13.87
C THR A 107 8.99 -4.23 -14.46
N VAL A 108 9.87 -3.58 -13.70
CA VAL A 108 11.30 -3.50 -14.00
C VAL A 108 12.04 -4.21 -12.89
N ASN A 109 12.80 -5.25 -13.23
CA ASN A 109 13.67 -5.96 -12.29
C ASN A 109 15.12 -5.66 -12.64
N ILE A 110 15.98 -5.62 -11.63
CA ILE A 110 17.41 -5.35 -11.75
C ILE A 110 18.14 -6.34 -10.85
N ASN A 111 19.26 -6.91 -11.31
CA ASN A 111 20.19 -7.70 -10.53
C ASN A 111 21.59 -7.09 -10.67
N VAL A 112 21.95 -6.12 -9.81
CA VAL A 112 23.29 -5.50 -9.89
C VAL A 112 24.34 -6.38 -9.19
N ASN A 113 25.50 -6.52 -9.82
CA ASN A 113 26.70 -7.09 -9.21
C ASN A 113 27.84 -6.07 -9.27
N PHE A 114 28.23 -5.53 -8.12
CA PHE A 114 29.35 -4.60 -7.99
C PHE A 114 30.71 -5.32 -8.02
N GLY A 115 30.76 -6.64 -7.81
CA GLY A 115 31.97 -7.47 -7.91
C GLY A 115 33.01 -7.30 -6.80
N ASP A 116 32.75 -6.48 -5.79
CA ASP A 116 33.60 -6.26 -4.62
C ASP A 116 32.78 -5.77 -3.42
N SER A 117 33.36 -5.77 -2.22
CA SER A 117 32.77 -5.24 -0.98
C SER A 117 33.56 -4.06 -0.37
N THR A 118 34.36 -3.36 -1.19
CA THR A 118 35.30 -2.32 -0.72
C THR A 118 35.28 -1.03 -1.52
N SER A 119 34.75 -1.03 -2.75
CA SER A 119 34.60 0.18 -3.57
C SER A 119 33.56 1.14 -2.97
N ASN A 120 33.83 2.44 -3.09
CA ASN A 120 32.97 3.50 -2.61
C ASN A 120 31.94 3.91 -3.69
N GLY A 121 30.91 4.65 -3.28
CA GLY A 121 30.00 5.32 -4.21
C GLY A 121 29.25 4.35 -5.12
N LYS A 122 28.76 3.25 -4.55
CA LYS A 122 27.96 2.24 -5.24
C LYS A 122 26.54 2.77 -5.45
N LYS A 123 26.09 2.82 -6.70
CA LYS A 123 24.76 3.34 -7.07
C LYS A 123 24.07 2.46 -8.10
N VAL A 124 22.75 2.47 -8.06
CA VAL A 124 21.90 2.03 -9.19
C VAL A 124 20.93 3.15 -9.52
N THR A 125 20.95 3.59 -10.77
CA THR A 125 20.09 4.63 -11.30
C THR A 125 19.12 4.03 -12.30
N VAL A 126 17.85 4.39 -12.20
CA VAL A 126 16.79 4.03 -13.13
C VAL A 126 16.18 5.30 -13.66
N GLN A 127 16.30 5.52 -14.97
CA GLN A 127 15.69 6.65 -15.66
C GLN A 127 14.55 6.19 -16.55
N LEU A 128 13.42 6.88 -16.45
CA LEU A 128 12.26 6.70 -17.31
C LEU A 128 12.16 7.85 -18.33
N ALA A 129 11.73 7.53 -19.55
CA ALA A 129 11.27 8.54 -20.49
C ALA A 129 10.04 9.30 -19.94
N LYS A 130 9.76 10.49 -20.48
CA LYS A 130 8.64 11.38 -20.06
C LYS A 130 7.27 10.69 -20.12
N GLU A 131 7.13 9.71 -21.01
CA GLU A 131 5.94 8.90 -21.24
C GLU A 131 5.75 7.82 -20.18
N LEU A 132 6.77 7.49 -19.37
CA LEU A 132 6.69 6.48 -18.32
C LEU A 132 6.74 7.12 -16.92
N VAL A 133 6.03 6.49 -15.99
CA VAL A 133 5.86 6.98 -14.61
C VAL A 133 6.10 5.85 -13.63
N PHE A 134 6.71 6.13 -12.49
CA PHE A 134 6.85 5.18 -11.40
C PHE A 134 5.52 5.00 -10.66
N GLN A 135 5.05 3.76 -10.54
CA GLN A 135 3.83 3.41 -9.81
C GLN A 135 4.12 3.04 -8.36
N THR A 136 5.00 2.07 -8.12
CA THR A 136 5.49 1.69 -6.80
C THR A 136 7.02 1.56 -6.83
N VAL A 137 7.72 2.15 -5.86
CA VAL A 137 9.19 2.07 -5.76
C VAL A 137 9.56 1.72 -4.32
N PRO A 138 10.35 0.66 -4.08
CA PRO A 138 10.86 0.33 -2.74
C PRO A 138 11.54 1.50 -2.05
N GLY A 139 11.29 1.68 -0.76
CA GLY A 139 11.89 2.78 0.02
C GLY A 139 11.36 4.19 -0.30
N LEU A 140 10.44 4.38 -1.25
CA LEU A 140 9.86 5.69 -1.57
C LEU A 140 8.34 5.71 -1.42
N LYS A 141 7.81 6.70 -0.70
CA LYS A 141 6.36 6.97 -0.62
C LYS A 141 5.97 8.19 -1.46
N LYS A 142 4.78 8.14 -2.06
CA LYS A 142 4.16 9.29 -2.75
C LYS A 142 3.62 10.28 -1.73
N VAL A 143 4.06 11.54 -1.79
CA VAL A 143 3.60 12.64 -0.91
C VAL A 143 3.35 13.88 -1.77
N GLY A 144 2.08 14.24 -1.96
CA GLY A 144 1.73 15.27 -2.94
C GLY A 144 2.21 14.89 -4.34
N ASN A 145 2.87 15.80 -5.05
CA ASN A 145 3.42 15.58 -6.39
C ASN A 145 4.91 15.21 -6.37
N THR A 146 5.36 14.40 -5.41
CA THR A 146 6.74 13.89 -5.37
C THR A 146 6.85 12.55 -4.65
N PHE A 147 8.00 11.90 -4.77
CA PHE A 147 8.43 10.84 -3.87
C PHE A 147 9.25 11.41 -2.70
N VAL A 148 9.12 10.76 -1.53
CA VAL A 148 9.90 11.04 -0.32
C VAL A 148 10.52 9.72 0.15
N TYR A 149 11.82 9.75 0.50
CA TYR A 149 12.51 8.59 1.05
C TYR A 149 11.90 8.18 2.40
N ASP A 150 11.57 6.90 2.52
CA ASP A 150 11.01 6.26 3.70
C ASP A 150 11.70 4.90 3.91
N PRO A 151 12.77 4.84 4.72
CA PRO A 151 13.53 3.61 4.98
C PRO A 151 12.67 2.45 5.48
N SER A 152 11.53 2.72 6.15
CA SER A 152 10.63 1.68 6.64
C SER A 152 9.88 0.94 5.52
N SER A 153 9.84 1.53 4.32
CA SER A 153 9.25 0.93 3.12
C SER A 153 10.26 0.20 2.22
N LEU A 154 11.51 0.07 2.66
CA LEU A 154 12.49 -0.83 2.02
C LEU A 154 12.22 -2.28 2.43
N PRO A 155 12.33 -3.25 1.51
CA PRO A 155 12.53 -4.66 1.83
C PRO A 155 13.67 -4.84 2.84
N SER A 156 13.48 -5.69 3.84
CA SER A 156 14.41 -5.82 4.98
C SER A 156 15.77 -6.44 4.62
N ASN A 157 15.85 -7.16 3.50
CA ASN A 157 17.12 -7.57 2.91
C ASN A 157 17.93 -6.40 2.31
N LEU A 158 17.31 -5.23 2.07
CA LEU A 158 17.94 -3.99 1.61
C LEU A 158 18.14 -2.94 2.72
N GLN A 159 17.38 -3.05 3.82
CA GLN A 159 17.58 -2.22 5.02
C GLN A 159 19.01 -2.42 5.57
N GLY A 160 19.62 -1.32 5.99
CA GLY A 160 21.03 -1.28 6.37
C GLY A 160 22.01 -1.21 5.19
N PHE A 161 21.64 -1.70 4.00
CA PHE A 161 22.50 -1.63 2.81
C PHE A 161 22.26 -0.39 1.94
N VAL A 162 21.01 0.10 1.83
CA VAL A 162 20.68 1.35 1.15
C VAL A 162 20.90 2.52 2.11
N SER A 163 21.78 3.45 1.74
CA SER A 163 22.10 4.64 2.54
C SER A 163 21.19 5.82 2.22
N ASN A 164 20.78 5.95 0.95
CA ASN A 164 19.89 7.01 0.48
C ASN A 164 19.15 6.58 -0.81
N ILE A 165 17.99 7.20 -1.08
CA ILE A 165 17.32 7.13 -2.38
C ILE A 165 16.93 8.54 -2.80
N THR A 166 17.39 8.96 -3.98
CA THR A 166 17.08 10.28 -4.55
C THR A 166 16.17 10.13 -5.77
N TYR A 167 15.05 10.85 -5.78
CA TYR A 167 14.20 11.01 -6.96
C TYR A 167 14.48 12.38 -7.61
N THR A 168 14.80 12.36 -8.90
CA THR A 168 14.98 13.53 -9.75
C THR A 168 13.92 13.50 -10.85
N PRO A 169 12.89 14.37 -10.83
CA PRO A 169 11.89 14.40 -11.89
C PRO A 169 12.53 14.81 -13.22
N ASN A 170 11.94 14.37 -14.34
CA ASN A 170 12.45 14.73 -15.67
C ASN A 170 12.54 16.28 -15.84
N PRO A 171 13.60 16.81 -16.47
CA PRO A 171 13.78 18.25 -16.65
C PRO A 171 12.62 18.83 -17.48
N THR A 172 12.19 20.05 -17.13
CA THR A 172 10.90 20.73 -17.47
C THR A 172 9.71 20.50 -16.52
N SER A 173 9.92 19.85 -15.36
CA SER A 173 8.92 19.75 -14.28
C SER A 173 8.64 21.05 -13.49
N SER A 174 9.39 22.15 -13.71
CA SER A 174 9.12 23.48 -13.11
C SER A 174 8.27 24.41 -13.98
N SER A 175 8.10 24.09 -15.27
CA SER A 175 7.11 24.70 -16.15
C SER A 175 6.35 23.58 -16.85
N SER A 176 5.53 22.88 -16.06
CA SER A 176 4.45 22.02 -16.54
C SER A 176 3.79 22.66 -17.76
N TRP A 177 3.79 21.98 -18.90
CA TRP A 177 3.23 22.50 -20.15
C TRP A 177 1.76 22.84 -19.92
N ASN A 178 1.45 24.14 -19.81
CA ASN A 178 0.13 24.63 -19.40
C ASN A 178 -0.49 23.91 -18.18
N GLY A 179 0.33 23.51 -17.19
CA GLY A 179 -0.12 22.77 -15.99
C GLY A 179 -0.04 21.25 -16.09
N TYR A 180 0.43 20.70 -17.21
CA TYR A 180 0.57 19.26 -17.44
C TYR A 180 2.05 18.83 -17.51
N GLY A 181 2.41 17.88 -16.65
CA GLY A 181 3.72 17.23 -16.61
C GLY A 181 3.66 16.12 -15.57
N ASN A 182 4.26 14.95 -15.85
CA ASN A 182 4.09 13.82 -14.95
C ASN A 182 5.03 13.89 -13.74
N ALA A 183 4.46 14.20 -12.58
CA ALA A 183 5.17 14.38 -11.31
C ALA A 183 5.90 13.12 -10.78
N TYR A 184 5.68 11.95 -11.40
CA TYR A 184 6.32 10.68 -11.05
C TYR A 184 7.14 10.08 -12.20
N SER A 185 7.46 10.87 -13.23
CA SER A 185 8.40 10.52 -14.30
C SER A 185 9.76 11.18 -14.07
N GLY A 186 10.86 10.46 -14.29
CA GLY A 186 12.20 10.96 -14.03
C GLY A 186 13.20 9.83 -13.78
N SER A 187 14.20 10.16 -12.96
CA SER A 187 15.25 9.24 -12.53
C SER A 187 15.20 8.97 -11.03
N ILE A 188 15.47 7.73 -10.63
CA ILE A 188 15.61 7.31 -9.24
C ILE A 188 16.98 6.67 -9.05
N THR A 189 17.76 7.21 -8.12
CA THR A 189 19.09 6.69 -7.77
C THR A 189 19.07 6.13 -6.36
N TYR A 190 19.34 4.83 -6.24
CA TYR A 190 19.68 4.17 -4.99
C TYR A 190 21.17 4.33 -4.72
N GLU A 191 21.52 4.71 -3.49
CA GLU A 191 22.90 4.77 -3.02
C GLU A 191 23.10 3.68 -1.95
N PHE A 192 24.19 2.94 -2.06
CA PHE A 192 24.48 1.78 -1.20
C PHE A 192 25.74 1.99 -0.36
N ILE A 193 25.82 1.28 0.76
CA ILE A 193 27.05 1.20 1.57
C ILE A 193 28.15 0.41 0.82
N ASN A 194 29.40 0.74 1.11
CA ASN A 194 30.57 0.20 0.39
C ASN A 194 30.68 -1.34 0.43
N SER A 195 30.15 -1.95 1.49
CA SER A 195 30.25 -3.38 1.80
C SER A 195 29.23 -4.27 1.07
N ILE A 196 28.35 -3.72 0.25
CA ILE A 196 27.48 -4.50 -0.64
C ILE A 196 28.26 -4.99 -1.87
N SER A 197 28.15 -6.26 -2.24
CA SER A 197 28.74 -6.86 -3.44
C SER A 197 27.73 -7.09 -4.56
N ALA A 198 26.48 -7.45 -4.22
CA ALA A 198 25.38 -7.60 -5.19
C ALA A 198 24.03 -7.28 -4.55
N THR A 199 23.02 -6.92 -5.37
CA THR A 199 21.63 -6.77 -4.90
C THR A 199 20.63 -6.74 -6.04
N PRO A 200 19.43 -7.34 -5.88
CA PRO A 200 18.33 -7.08 -6.78
C PRO A 200 17.48 -5.88 -6.36
N LEU A 201 16.82 -5.26 -7.33
CA LEU A 201 15.77 -4.26 -7.14
C LEU A 201 14.57 -4.61 -8.03
N SER A 202 13.35 -4.28 -7.59
CA SER A 202 12.14 -4.45 -8.40
C SER A 202 11.14 -3.33 -8.11
N PHE A 203 10.54 -2.76 -9.14
CA PHE A 203 9.54 -1.70 -9.05
C PHE A 203 8.61 -1.74 -10.26
N THR A 204 7.51 -0.98 -10.20
CA THR A 204 6.52 -0.93 -11.26
C THR A 204 6.47 0.44 -11.94
N THR A 205 6.27 0.42 -13.25
CA THR A 205 6.10 1.61 -14.09
C THR A 205 4.77 1.52 -14.85
N ARG A 206 4.29 2.65 -15.38
CA ARG A 206 3.12 2.70 -16.27
C ARG A 206 3.33 3.78 -17.31
N ILE A 207 2.78 3.60 -18.51
CA ILE A 207 2.80 4.66 -19.53
C ILE A 207 1.68 5.68 -19.28
N ASP A 208 2.04 6.95 -19.31
CA ASP A 208 1.11 8.07 -19.35
C ASP A 208 0.60 8.31 -20.78
N ARG A 209 -0.63 7.84 -21.02
CA ARG A 209 -1.34 7.95 -22.29
C ARG A 209 -1.48 9.39 -22.82
N LEU A 210 -1.30 10.42 -21.99
CA LEU A 210 -1.39 11.83 -22.41
C LEU A 210 -0.37 12.17 -23.52
N TYR A 211 0.77 11.45 -23.57
CA TYR A 211 1.84 11.66 -24.54
C TYR A 211 1.71 10.80 -25.81
N LEU A 212 0.91 9.73 -25.80
CA LEU A 212 0.88 8.70 -26.86
C LEU A 212 0.15 9.09 -28.16
N THR A 213 -0.17 10.38 -28.38
CA THR A 213 -0.98 10.79 -29.54
C THR A 213 -0.22 10.57 -30.84
N ASN A 214 -0.72 9.68 -31.72
CA ASN A 214 -0.02 9.18 -32.90
C ASN A 214 -0.99 8.72 -34.01
N ASN A 215 -0.49 8.42 -35.21
CA ASN A 215 -1.31 7.99 -36.36
C ASN A 215 -1.19 6.50 -36.76
N ALA A 216 -0.04 5.87 -36.49
CA ALA A 216 0.31 4.54 -37.02
C ALA A 216 1.13 3.68 -36.04
N GLY A 217 1.12 4.06 -34.77
CA GLY A 217 2.03 3.59 -33.72
C GLY A 217 2.87 4.75 -33.15
N TYR A 218 3.42 4.54 -31.96
CA TYR A 218 4.29 5.49 -31.25
C TYR A 218 5.51 4.74 -30.71
N ASN A 219 6.70 5.29 -30.92
CA ASN A 219 7.94 4.77 -30.33
C ASN A 219 8.37 5.66 -29.16
N ILE A 220 8.57 5.06 -28.00
CA ILE A 220 9.24 5.73 -26.87
C ILE A 220 10.70 5.31 -26.91
N ASP A 221 11.57 6.23 -27.31
CA ASP A 221 13.01 5.99 -27.38
C ASP A 221 13.62 6.06 -25.96
N ASN A 222 14.53 5.15 -25.63
CA ASN A 222 15.16 5.01 -24.32
C ASN A 222 14.14 4.97 -23.16
N ALA A 223 13.06 4.19 -23.33
CA ALA A 223 11.88 4.19 -22.46
C ALA A 223 12.21 3.91 -20.99
N VAL A 224 13.16 3.02 -20.76
CA VAL A 224 13.77 2.73 -19.45
C VAL A 224 15.28 2.56 -19.66
N ILE A 225 16.08 3.30 -18.91
CA ILE A 225 17.53 3.10 -18.78
C ILE A 225 17.80 2.64 -17.35
N VAL A 226 18.54 1.55 -17.20
CA VAL A 226 19.09 1.11 -15.91
C VAL A 226 20.61 1.19 -15.98
N THR A 227 21.24 1.78 -14.96
CA THR A 227 22.69 1.97 -14.89
C THR A 227 23.19 1.64 -13.50
N SER A 228 24.29 0.89 -13.39
CA SER A 228 25.01 0.66 -12.13
C SER A 228 26.37 1.34 -12.13
N GLU A 229 26.77 1.89 -10.99
CA GLU A 229 28.02 2.65 -10.84
C GLU A 229 28.79 2.19 -9.59
N LYS A 230 30.13 2.26 -9.65
CA LYS A 230 31.01 2.27 -8.48
C LYS A 230 32.21 3.20 -8.69
N ASN A 231 32.68 3.83 -7.63
CA ASN A 231 33.77 4.82 -7.65
C ASN A 231 33.54 5.97 -8.68
N GLY A 232 32.29 6.27 -9.04
CA GLY A 232 31.93 7.26 -10.05
C GLY A 232 32.10 6.80 -11.51
N ALA A 233 32.30 5.50 -11.76
CA ALA A 233 32.32 4.90 -13.09
C ALA A 233 31.13 3.94 -13.27
N VAL A 234 30.51 3.97 -14.45
CA VAL A 234 29.48 2.99 -14.85
C VAL A 234 30.12 1.61 -14.98
N ILE A 235 29.49 0.60 -14.38
CA ILE A 235 29.89 -0.82 -14.47
C ILE A 235 29.11 -1.46 -15.62
N GLU A 236 27.80 -1.26 -15.60
CA GLU A 236 26.84 -1.93 -16.48
C GLU A 236 25.65 -1.00 -16.71
N SER A 237 25.13 -0.99 -17.94
CA SER A 237 23.95 -0.21 -18.28
C SER A 237 23.16 -0.92 -19.38
N GLU A 238 21.86 -1.05 -19.18
CA GLU A 238 20.92 -1.65 -20.13
C GLU A 238 19.73 -0.72 -20.36
N THR A 239 19.20 -0.75 -21.58
CA THR A 239 18.20 0.22 -22.04
C THR A 239 17.14 -0.46 -22.88
N VAL A 240 15.87 -0.14 -22.63
CA VAL A 240 14.80 -0.33 -23.62
C VAL A 240 14.96 0.78 -24.67
N GLU A 241 15.78 0.52 -25.69
CA GLU A 241 16.09 1.48 -26.77
C GLU A 241 14.82 1.97 -27.45
N THR A 242 13.86 1.08 -27.74
CA THR A 242 12.55 1.46 -28.27
C THR A 242 11.42 0.67 -27.62
N LEU A 243 10.44 1.37 -27.07
CA LEU A 243 9.17 0.79 -26.64
C LEU A 243 8.06 1.23 -27.61
N THR A 244 7.71 0.35 -28.54
CA THR A 244 6.69 0.57 -29.55
C THR A 244 5.30 0.28 -29.01
N TYR A 245 4.46 1.31 -28.99
CA TYR A 245 3.02 1.18 -28.92
C TYR A 245 2.46 0.99 -30.34
N ALA A 246 2.14 -0.24 -30.72
CA ALA A 246 1.77 -0.63 -32.09
C ALA A 246 0.29 -0.36 -32.42
N SER A 247 -0.27 0.77 -31.99
CA SER A 247 -1.66 1.13 -32.26
C SER A 247 -1.84 2.64 -32.41
N ALA A 248 -2.74 3.04 -33.31
CA ALA A 248 -3.10 4.45 -33.50
C ALA A 248 -3.85 4.98 -32.29
N LEU A 249 -3.39 6.09 -31.70
CA LEU A 249 -4.13 6.87 -30.70
C LEU A 249 -4.27 8.31 -31.20
N THR A 250 -5.34 8.58 -31.93
CA THR A 250 -5.51 9.79 -32.73
C THR A 250 -6.51 10.75 -32.10
N THR A 251 -6.18 12.02 -32.04
CA THR A 251 -7.15 13.07 -31.70
C THR A 251 -8.13 13.30 -32.85
N ASP A 252 -9.41 13.04 -32.60
CA ASP A 252 -10.51 13.15 -33.55
C ASP A 252 -11.47 14.28 -33.14
N LEU A 253 -11.85 15.14 -34.10
CA LEU A 253 -12.98 16.05 -33.95
C LEU A 253 -14.27 15.29 -34.31
N TRP A 254 -14.95 14.78 -33.28
CA TRP A 254 -16.04 13.83 -33.41
C TRP A 254 -17.42 14.50 -33.37
N ARG A 255 -18.29 14.13 -34.33
CA ARG A 255 -19.70 14.52 -34.48
C ARG A 255 -20.01 16.03 -34.48
N GLY A 256 -20.36 16.56 -35.64
CA GLY A 256 -21.34 17.65 -35.74
C GLY A 256 -22.66 17.12 -36.29
N GLY A 257 -23.78 17.52 -35.70
CA GLY A 257 -25.11 17.17 -36.18
C GLY A 257 -25.64 18.23 -37.15
N ASN A 258 -26.58 17.84 -38.01
CA ASN A 258 -27.36 18.82 -38.78
C ASN A 258 -28.13 19.71 -37.79
N LYS A 259 -28.09 21.03 -38.01
CA LYS A 259 -28.79 22.02 -37.20
C LYS A 259 -29.91 22.70 -37.98
N GLU A 260 -30.88 23.23 -37.25
CA GLU A 260 -31.98 24.00 -37.80
C GLU A 260 -31.81 25.46 -37.36
N VAL A 261 -31.86 26.38 -38.32
CA VAL A 261 -31.78 27.83 -38.14
C VAL A 261 -33.10 28.42 -38.55
N TYR A 262 -33.74 29.23 -37.73
CA TYR A 262 -35.12 29.66 -37.95
C TYR A 262 -35.13 30.88 -38.88
N VAL A 263 -36.07 30.97 -39.81
CA VAL A 263 -36.06 32.00 -40.87
C VAL A 263 -36.04 33.45 -40.32
N ASP A 264 -36.53 33.65 -39.10
CA ASP A 264 -36.52 34.90 -38.34
C ASP A 264 -35.17 35.23 -37.65
N GLN A 265 -34.24 34.28 -37.56
CA GLN A 265 -32.93 34.46 -36.92
C GLN A 265 -31.86 34.93 -37.91
N THR A 266 -31.71 36.25 -38.02
CA THR A 266 -30.82 36.89 -39.01
C THR A 266 -29.39 37.14 -38.51
N THR A 267 -29.09 36.87 -37.24
CA THR A 267 -27.77 37.08 -36.61
C THR A 267 -27.43 35.95 -35.63
N GLY A 268 -26.15 35.56 -35.54
CA GLY A 268 -25.62 34.67 -34.52
C GLY A 268 -25.82 33.17 -34.80
N LEU A 269 -25.60 32.71 -36.04
CA LEU A 269 -25.72 31.30 -36.41
C LEU A 269 -24.58 30.45 -35.81
N ARG A 270 -24.79 29.99 -34.57
CA ARG A 270 -23.89 29.08 -33.86
C ARG A 270 -24.09 27.63 -34.31
N THR A 271 -23.00 26.93 -34.64
CA THR A 271 -23.02 25.48 -34.81
C THR A 271 -21.92 24.77 -34.02
N VAL A 272 -22.19 23.52 -33.62
CA VAL A 272 -21.23 22.65 -32.94
C VAL A 272 -20.48 21.86 -34.00
N ILE A 273 -19.18 22.09 -34.11
CA ILE A 273 -18.30 21.41 -35.07
C ILE A 273 -18.02 19.98 -34.57
N GLY A 274 -17.88 19.83 -33.26
CA GLY A 274 -17.80 18.55 -32.59
C GLY A 274 -17.08 18.60 -31.25
N THR A 275 -16.94 17.43 -30.65
CA THR A 275 -16.13 17.21 -29.46
C THR A 275 -14.75 16.72 -29.90
N LEU A 276 -13.68 17.39 -29.47
CA LEU A 276 -12.34 16.84 -29.67
C LEU A 276 -12.07 15.79 -28.58
N VAL A 277 -11.81 14.56 -29.01
CA VAL A 277 -11.52 13.39 -28.16
C VAL A 277 -10.40 12.56 -28.78
N SER A 278 -9.56 11.95 -27.95
CA SER A 278 -8.61 10.92 -28.42
C SER A 278 -9.36 9.60 -28.67
N ALA A 279 -9.05 8.96 -29.79
CA ALA A 279 -9.65 7.73 -30.29
C ALA A 279 -8.55 6.69 -30.61
N PRO A 280 -8.81 5.37 -30.57
CA PRO A 280 -10.09 4.77 -30.22
C PRO A 280 -10.47 5.06 -28.75
N ASP A 281 -11.74 4.82 -28.43
CA ASP A 281 -12.21 4.62 -27.05
C ASP A 281 -12.36 5.83 -26.12
N GLY A 282 -12.26 7.06 -26.63
CA GLY A 282 -12.66 8.27 -25.87
C GLY A 282 -11.80 8.55 -24.65
N LEU A 283 -10.57 8.02 -24.64
CA LEU A 283 -9.58 8.25 -23.58
C LEU A 283 -9.31 9.75 -23.47
N SER A 284 -9.54 10.33 -22.29
CA SER A 284 -9.60 11.79 -22.13
C SER A 284 -8.22 12.48 -22.18
N GLY A 285 -7.94 13.18 -23.29
CA GLY A 285 -6.86 14.14 -23.43
C GLY A 285 -5.57 13.59 -24.02
N GLY A 286 -5.12 14.20 -25.12
CA GLY A 286 -3.74 14.13 -25.62
C GLY A 286 -3.08 15.52 -25.58
N LEU A 287 -1.77 15.58 -25.38
CA LEU A 287 -0.99 16.82 -25.42
C LEU A 287 -0.51 17.08 -26.86
N VAL A 288 -0.88 18.23 -27.44
CA VAL A 288 -0.45 18.63 -28.79
C VAL A 288 0.12 20.05 -28.79
N GLU A 289 1.32 20.24 -29.33
CA GLU A 289 1.88 21.58 -29.58
C GLU A 289 0.98 22.39 -30.50
N TYR A 290 0.40 21.76 -31.52
CA TYR A 290 -0.74 22.32 -32.23
C TYR A 290 -1.68 21.29 -32.87
N TYR A 291 -2.93 21.70 -33.05
CA TYR A 291 -3.94 21.03 -33.87
C TYR A 291 -4.50 22.06 -34.85
N GLU A 292 -4.44 21.76 -36.15
CA GLU A 292 -4.94 22.63 -37.22
C GLU A 292 -6.02 21.94 -38.05
N VAL A 293 -7.06 22.69 -38.41
CA VAL A 293 -8.14 22.23 -39.30
C VAL A 293 -8.63 23.38 -40.18
N THR A 294 -9.02 23.08 -41.42
CA THR A 294 -9.60 24.05 -42.36
C THR A 294 -11.01 23.65 -42.79
N TYR A 295 -11.93 24.60 -42.77
CA TYR A 295 -13.32 24.45 -43.21
C TYR A 295 -13.64 25.41 -44.36
N ALA A 296 -14.29 24.89 -45.39
CA ALA A 296 -14.94 25.67 -46.44
C ALA A 296 -16.42 25.88 -46.11
N TYR A 297 -16.90 27.11 -46.26
CA TYR A 297 -18.28 27.52 -45.99
C TYR A 297 -18.86 28.37 -47.13
N ALA A 298 -20.18 28.36 -47.27
CA ALA A 298 -20.90 29.00 -48.37
C ALA A 298 -20.68 30.52 -48.41
N LYS A 299 -20.74 31.12 -49.61
CA LYS A 299 -20.40 32.54 -49.81
C LYS A 299 -21.41 33.52 -49.22
N GLU A 300 -22.65 33.10 -49.03
CA GLU A 300 -23.70 33.88 -48.39
C GLU A 300 -23.52 34.00 -46.86
N LEU A 301 -22.47 33.37 -46.31
CA LEU A 301 -22.15 33.37 -44.89
C LEU A 301 -20.88 34.18 -44.60
N ALA A 302 -20.89 34.89 -43.48
CA ALA A 302 -19.73 35.52 -42.88
C ALA A 302 -19.29 34.71 -41.65
N TYR A 303 -17.98 34.54 -41.45
CA TYR A 303 -17.44 33.95 -40.22
C TYR A 303 -17.39 35.01 -39.12
N VAL A 304 -17.78 34.64 -37.90
CA VAL A 304 -17.86 35.54 -36.74
C VAL A 304 -16.78 35.23 -35.71
N SER A 305 -16.79 34.02 -35.15
CA SER A 305 -15.86 33.62 -34.09
C SER A 305 -15.87 32.10 -33.85
N ILE A 306 -14.97 31.65 -32.97
CA ILE A 306 -14.85 30.28 -32.51
C ILE A 306 -14.77 30.24 -30.98
N GLU A 307 -15.39 29.24 -30.37
CA GLU A 307 -15.44 29.08 -28.91
C GLU A 307 -15.18 27.63 -28.50
N GLY A 308 -14.50 27.44 -27.37
CA GLY A 308 -14.31 26.15 -26.72
C GLY A 308 -14.78 26.18 -25.27
N THR A 309 -15.60 25.23 -24.85
CA THR A 309 -16.20 25.25 -23.49
C THR A 309 -15.37 24.55 -22.41
N THR A 310 -14.35 23.79 -22.79
CA THR A 310 -13.67 22.87 -21.86
C THR A 310 -12.19 22.59 -22.14
N ILE A 311 -11.60 23.23 -23.16
CA ILE A 311 -10.18 23.07 -23.50
C ILE A 311 -9.37 23.97 -22.54
N PRO A 312 -8.64 23.44 -21.54
CA PRO A 312 -8.02 24.28 -20.52
C PRO A 312 -6.74 24.92 -21.05
N ASN A 313 -6.50 26.18 -20.68
CA ASN A 313 -5.27 26.93 -20.98
C ASN A 313 -4.94 27.12 -22.48
N THR A 314 -5.91 26.94 -23.37
CA THR A 314 -5.75 27.34 -24.79
C THR A 314 -6.30 28.73 -25.04
N SER A 315 -5.42 29.64 -25.47
CA SER A 315 -5.83 30.68 -26.40
C SER A 315 -6.09 30.04 -27.77
N VAL A 316 -7.19 30.44 -28.43
CA VAL A 316 -7.29 30.24 -29.88
C VAL A 316 -6.44 31.35 -30.50
N ASP A 317 -5.24 31.00 -30.96
CA ASP A 317 -4.21 31.98 -31.31
C ASP A 317 -4.31 32.50 -32.75
N ASP A 318 -4.82 31.69 -33.70
CA ASP A 318 -4.85 32.07 -35.12
C ASP A 318 -6.10 31.54 -35.83
N THR A 319 -6.78 32.45 -36.53
CA THR A 319 -7.87 32.17 -37.46
C THR A 319 -7.61 32.87 -38.79
N THR A 320 -7.19 32.12 -39.81
CA THR A 320 -6.93 32.67 -41.14
C THR A 320 -8.16 32.54 -42.04
N LEU A 321 -8.54 33.63 -42.73
CA LEU A 321 -9.68 33.68 -43.65
C LEU A 321 -9.23 33.93 -45.09
N TRP A 322 -9.83 33.23 -46.06
CA TRP A 322 -9.67 33.50 -47.48
C TRP A 322 -10.91 33.05 -48.28
N SER A 323 -10.95 33.33 -49.58
CA SER A 323 -12.04 32.93 -50.47
C SER A 323 -11.52 32.60 -51.87
N ASP A 324 -12.26 31.73 -52.58
CA ASP A 324 -12.04 31.45 -54.00
C ASP A 324 -13.29 31.82 -54.83
N ALA A 325 -13.45 31.25 -56.04
CA ALA A 325 -14.64 31.50 -56.86
C ALA A 325 -15.94 30.95 -56.25
N SER A 326 -15.88 29.86 -55.48
CA SER A 326 -17.01 29.04 -55.04
C SER A 326 -17.24 29.03 -53.51
N TRP A 327 -16.20 29.19 -52.70
CA TRP A 327 -16.25 29.03 -51.23
C TRP A 327 -15.50 30.14 -50.50
N ASN A 328 -15.92 30.40 -49.26
CA ASN A 328 -15.12 31.07 -48.25
C ASN A 328 -14.45 29.99 -47.37
N TYR A 329 -13.35 30.32 -46.70
CA TYR A 329 -12.55 29.38 -45.92
C TYR A 329 -12.13 29.97 -44.58
N VAL A 330 -12.14 29.13 -43.54
CA VAL A 330 -11.56 29.42 -42.23
C VAL A 330 -10.61 28.30 -41.82
N LYS A 331 -9.38 28.68 -41.51
CA LYS A 331 -8.39 27.82 -40.85
C LYS A 331 -8.39 28.14 -39.36
N ILE A 332 -8.32 27.10 -38.54
CA ILE A 332 -8.35 27.16 -37.08
C ILE A 332 -7.11 26.44 -36.57
N ARG A 333 -6.32 27.09 -35.71
CA ARG A 333 -5.20 26.44 -35.01
C ARG A 333 -5.33 26.60 -33.50
N PHE A 334 -5.29 25.47 -32.79
CA PHE A 334 -5.08 25.42 -31.34
C PHE A 334 -3.60 25.21 -31.10
N ASN A 335 -2.96 26.02 -30.26
CA ASN A 335 -1.58 25.82 -29.82
C ASN A 335 -1.55 25.38 -28.36
N ASN A 336 -0.51 24.63 -28.00
CA ASN A 336 -0.19 24.20 -26.63
C ASN A 336 -1.40 23.65 -25.84
N ALA A 337 -2.14 22.74 -26.48
CA ALA A 337 -3.50 22.38 -26.11
C ALA A 337 -3.62 20.95 -25.58
N LYS A 338 -4.06 20.77 -24.33
CA LYS A 338 -4.58 19.46 -23.90
C LYS A 338 -5.94 19.26 -24.55
N ILE A 339 -6.00 18.42 -25.58
CA ILE A 339 -7.19 18.33 -26.42
C ILE A 339 -8.30 17.54 -25.72
N THR A 340 -9.27 18.27 -25.16
CA THR A 340 -10.51 17.73 -24.60
C THR A 340 -11.60 18.81 -24.57
N GLY A 341 -12.80 18.50 -25.06
CA GLY A 341 -13.97 19.40 -24.94
C GLY A 341 -14.69 19.68 -26.26
N ASN A 342 -15.74 20.50 -26.18
CA ASN A 342 -16.58 20.87 -27.33
C ASN A 342 -16.11 22.15 -27.99
N LEU A 343 -16.25 22.20 -29.33
CA LEU A 343 -15.83 23.31 -30.17
C LEU A 343 -16.99 23.83 -31.03
N TYR A 344 -17.13 25.15 -31.10
CA TYR A 344 -18.24 25.86 -31.75
C TYR A 344 -17.70 26.87 -32.77
N LEU A 345 -18.25 26.89 -33.99
CA LEU A 345 -18.06 27.98 -34.95
C LEU A 345 -19.34 28.82 -35.01
N ASN A 346 -19.17 30.13 -35.03
CA ASN A 346 -20.24 31.10 -35.20
C ASN A 346 -20.15 31.75 -36.59
N PHE A 347 -21.28 31.83 -37.29
CA PHE A 347 -21.43 32.46 -38.61
C PHE A 347 -22.62 33.43 -38.62
N ASP A 348 -22.66 34.34 -39.58
CA ASP A 348 -23.81 35.21 -39.89
C ASP A 348 -24.22 35.04 -41.35
N VAL A 349 -25.47 35.36 -41.70
CA VAL A 349 -25.92 35.43 -43.11
C VAL A 349 -25.69 36.85 -43.62
N ALA A 350 -24.87 37.01 -44.66
CA ALA A 350 -24.48 38.32 -45.17
C ALA A 350 -25.62 39.11 -45.84
N ASP A 351 -26.67 38.40 -46.32
CA ASP A 351 -27.88 38.98 -46.90
C ASP A 351 -29.09 38.12 -46.52
N THR A 352 -30.01 38.70 -45.76
CA THR A 352 -31.20 38.04 -45.19
C THR A 352 -32.19 37.54 -46.25
N THR A 353 -32.12 38.03 -47.50
CA THR A 353 -32.94 37.49 -48.60
C THR A 353 -32.56 36.05 -48.99
N ASN A 354 -31.37 35.59 -48.59
CA ASN A 354 -30.94 34.20 -48.76
C ASN A 354 -31.53 33.26 -47.70
N HIS A 355 -32.25 33.78 -46.70
CA HIS A 355 -32.85 32.99 -45.62
C HIS A 355 -34.18 32.37 -46.08
N VAL A 356 -34.09 31.34 -46.93
CA VAL A 356 -35.24 30.66 -47.54
C VAL A 356 -35.49 29.35 -46.83
N VAL A 357 -36.69 29.13 -46.29
CA VAL A 357 -37.10 27.87 -45.65
C VAL A 357 -36.80 26.67 -46.55
N GLY A 358 -36.14 25.66 -46.00
CA GLY A 358 -35.66 24.46 -46.70
C GLY A 358 -34.29 24.61 -47.35
N LYS A 359 -33.69 25.81 -47.43
CA LYS A 359 -32.31 25.98 -47.91
C LYS A 359 -31.34 25.32 -46.94
N VAL A 360 -30.40 24.55 -47.46
CA VAL A 360 -29.34 23.89 -46.69
C VAL A 360 -28.01 24.54 -47.01
N TYR A 361 -27.36 25.09 -45.99
CA TYR A 361 -26.00 25.58 -46.07
C TYR A 361 -25.04 24.51 -45.56
N THR A 362 -23.95 24.26 -46.30
CA THR A 362 -22.96 23.24 -45.95
C THR A 362 -21.65 23.89 -45.53
N ILE A 363 -21.08 23.42 -44.43
CA ILE A 363 -19.72 23.68 -43.99
C ILE A 363 -18.98 22.35 -44.11
N LYS A 364 -17.99 22.26 -44.99
CA LYS A 364 -17.26 21.01 -45.29
C LYS A 364 -15.78 21.17 -44.96
N PRO A 365 -15.09 20.11 -44.53
CA PRO A 365 -13.64 20.16 -44.39
C PRO A 365 -12.99 20.44 -45.75
N SER A 366 -11.87 21.15 -45.73
CA SER A 366 -11.07 21.45 -46.92
C SER A 366 -9.61 21.10 -46.64
N GLY A 367 -9.21 19.91 -47.10
CA GLY A 367 -7.91 19.31 -46.76
C GLY A 367 -7.99 18.44 -45.50
N ASN A 368 -6.82 18.02 -45.03
CA ASN A 368 -6.66 17.20 -43.84
C ASN A 368 -6.70 18.04 -42.56
N GLN A 369 -6.91 17.39 -41.41
CA GLN A 369 -6.50 17.94 -40.12
C GLN A 369 -5.00 17.64 -39.92
N THR A 370 -4.25 18.62 -39.42
CA THR A 370 -2.81 18.51 -39.17
C THR A 370 -2.58 18.55 -37.67
N ILE A 371 -1.90 17.54 -37.12
CA ILE A 371 -1.70 17.38 -35.68
C ILE A 371 -0.21 17.28 -35.41
N LYS A 372 0.31 18.12 -34.52
CA LYS A 372 1.66 18.04 -33.95
C LYS A 372 1.51 17.63 -32.48
N PRO A 373 1.63 16.34 -32.16
CA PRO A 373 1.66 15.87 -30.78
C PRO A 373 2.86 16.48 -30.05
N TYR A 374 2.78 16.58 -28.73
CA TYR A 374 3.82 17.22 -27.93
C TYR A 374 5.17 16.51 -28.08
N ASP A 375 6.17 17.24 -28.58
CA ASP A 375 7.55 16.79 -28.75
C ASP A 375 7.64 15.49 -29.58
N ASN A 376 6.91 15.47 -30.70
CA ASN A 376 6.70 14.32 -31.60
C ASN A 376 6.47 14.75 -33.07
N PRO A 377 6.62 13.88 -34.08
CA PRO A 377 6.40 14.24 -35.48
C PRO A 377 4.96 14.68 -35.81
N THR A 378 4.82 15.69 -36.68
CA THR A 378 3.52 16.11 -37.22
C THR A 378 2.95 15.02 -38.12
N PHE A 379 1.63 14.77 -38.05
CA PHE A 379 0.92 13.92 -39.00
C PHE A 379 -0.37 14.57 -39.51
N GLU A 380 -0.83 14.09 -40.66
CA GLU A 380 -2.10 14.50 -41.28
C GLU A 380 -3.14 13.38 -41.31
N ARG A 381 -4.42 13.77 -41.28
CA ARG A 381 -5.55 12.86 -41.16
C ARG A 381 -6.78 13.37 -41.91
N ASN A 382 -7.43 12.51 -42.69
CA ASN A 382 -8.70 12.82 -43.36
C ASN A 382 -9.88 12.14 -42.64
N LYS A 383 -10.32 12.69 -41.50
CA LYS A 383 -11.42 12.12 -40.70
C LYS A 383 -12.30 13.21 -40.08
N LEU A 384 -12.59 14.22 -40.90
CA LEU A 384 -13.39 15.39 -40.52
C LEU A 384 -14.84 15.22 -40.97
N ALA A 385 -15.78 15.56 -40.10
CA ALA A 385 -17.20 15.62 -40.47
C ALA A 385 -17.50 16.88 -41.30
N SER A 386 -18.43 16.75 -42.24
CA SER A 386 -19.15 17.89 -42.82
C SER A 386 -20.36 18.22 -41.96
N PHE A 387 -20.74 19.49 -41.93
CA PHE A 387 -21.88 19.99 -41.18
C PHE A 387 -22.83 20.69 -42.13
N SER A 388 -24.12 20.69 -41.79
CA SER A 388 -25.08 21.51 -42.47
C SER A 388 -26.04 22.17 -41.50
N PHE A 389 -26.56 23.30 -41.93
CA PHE A 389 -27.71 23.92 -41.29
C PHE A 389 -28.82 24.12 -42.33
N THR A 390 -30.01 23.67 -41.94
CA THR A 390 -31.23 23.83 -42.72
C THR A 390 -31.98 25.04 -42.19
N VAL A 391 -32.38 25.96 -43.07
CA VAL A 391 -33.28 27.05 -42.70
C VAL A 391 -34.68 26.46 -42.44
N ALA A 392 -35.14 26.51 -41.20
CA ALA A 392 -36.44 26.08 -40.76
C ALA A 392 -37.48 27.21 -40.90
N GLU A 393 -38.76 26.89 -40.72
CA GLU A 393 -39.83 27.87 -40.54
C GLU A 393 -39.59 28.74 -39.29
N SER A 394 -40.38 29.80 -39.09
CA SER A 394 -40.32 30.64 -37.87
C SER A 394 -40.66 29.87 -36.59
N PHE A 395 -40.23 30.40 -35.44
CA PHE A 395 -40.51 29.80 -34.13
C PHE A 395 -42.01 29.55 -33.90
N LYS A 396 -42.33 28.37 -33.37
CA LYS A 396 -43.67 27.97 -32.91
C LYS A 396 -43.53 27.46 -31.48
N ASN A 397 -44.32 27.96 -30.53
CA ASN A 397 -44.22 27.49 -29.14
C ASN A 397 -44.82 26.08 -28.95
N SER A 398 -44.21 25.04 -29.54
CA SER A 398 -44.76 23.69 -29.68
C SER A 398 -43.63 22.66 -29.92
N ILE A 399 -43.52 21.62 -29.08
CA ILE A 399 -42.46 20.60 -29.25
C ILE A 399 -42.63 19.69 -30.47
N MET A 400 -41.53 19.09 -30.92
CA MET A 400 -41.54 17.97 -31.87
C MET A 400 -41.71 16.65 -31.10
N LEU A 401 -42.67 15.84 -31.53
CA LEU A 401 -42.85 14.46 -31.09
C LEU A 401 -42.28 13.51 -32.15
N ILE A 402 -41.57 12.47 -31.73
CA ILE A 402 -41.02 11.44 -32.61
C ILE A 402 -41.49 10.05 -32.17
N ASN A 403 -41.67 9.15 -33.14
CA ASN A 403 -41.89 7.74 -32.82
C ASN A 403 -40.58 7.10 -32.37
N TRP A 404 -40.62 6.28 -31.33
CA TRP A 404 -39.46 5.59 -30.77
C TRP A 404 -39.76 4.10 -30.63
N SER A 405 -38.72 3.27 -30.76
CA SER A 405 -38.81 1.84 -30.50
C SER A 405 -37.67 1.43 -29.59
N GLN A 406 -37.96 0.61 -28.58
CA GLN A 406 -36.97 0.14 -27.62
C GLN A 406 -37.22 -1.34 -27.28
N THR A 407 -36.14 -2.03 -26.96
CA THR A 407 -36.18 -3.44 -26.55
C THR A 407 -36.10 -3.53 -25.03
N ILE A 408 -37.06 -4.21 -24.41
CA ILE A 408 -37.14 -4.46 -22.97
C ILE A 408 -36.75 -5.93 -22.75
N SER A 409 -35.68 -6.17 -22.00
CA SER A 409 -35.28 -7.54 -21.65
C SER A 409 -36.15 -8.10 -20.54
N LEU A 410 -36.71 -9.29 -20.75
CA LEU A 410 -37.41 -10.09 -19.73
C LEU A 410 -36.47 -10.60 -18.63
N GLN A 411 -35.15 -10.45 -18.78
CA GLN A 411 -34.18 -10.78 -17.72
C GLN A 411 -34.02 -9.66 -16.68
N ASN A 412 -34.73 -8.53 -16.83
CA ASN A 412 -34.81 -7.53 -15.77
C ASN A 412 -35.59 -8.08 -14.58
N THR A 413 -35.05 -7.93 -13.37
CA THR A 413 -35.73 -8.35 -12.16
C THR A 413 -36.90 -7.44 -11.79
N ASN A 414 -37.96 -8.02 -11.23
CA ASN A 414 -39.10 -7.29 -10.66
C ASN A 414 -38.77 -6.62 -9.31
N SER A 415 -37.73 -5.79 -9.34
CA SER A 415 -37.20 -4.96 -8.25
C SER A 415 -37.94 -3.63 -8.09
N GLY A 416 -38.94 -3.36 -8.92
CA GLY A 416 -39.58 -2.05 -9.05
C GLY A 416 -38.68 -0.97 -9.66
N ASN A 417 -37.49 -1.33 -10.15
CA ASN A 417 -36.50 -0.40 -10.67
C ASN A 417 -36.01 -0.76 -12.08
N ALA A 418 -36.66 -1.71 -12.75
CA ALA A 418 -36.36 -2.04 -14.14
C ALA A 418 -36.62 -0.81 -15.02
N VAL A 419 -35.71 -0.48 -15.94
CA VAL A 419 -35.93 0.54 -16.97
C VAL A 419 -36.95 0.01 -17.95
N LEU A 420 -38.17 0.52 -17.82
CA LEU A 420 -39.29 0.20 -18.70
C LEU A 420 -39.29 1.10 -19.94
N GLY A 421 -38.62 2.25 -19.89
CA GLY A 421 -38.35 3.03 -21.09
C GLY A 421 -37.82 4.44 -20.90
N GLN A 422 -37.69 5.11 -22.05
CA GLN A 422 -37.41 6.54 -22.12
C GLN A 422 -38.26 7.25 -23.16
N ILE A 423 -38.42 8.55 -22.97
CA ILE A 423 -39.31 9.41 -23.74
C ILE A 423 -38.45 10.49 -24.42
N PRO A 424 -38.35 10.49 -25.77
CA PRO A 424 -37.64 11.52 -26.48
C PRO A 424 -38.49 12.80 -26.58
N LEU A 425 -38.13 13.81 -25.80
CA LEU A 425 -38.55 15.19 -26.00
C LEU A 425 -37.57 15.90 -26.95
N THR A 426 -38.09 16.63 -27.94
CA THR A 426 -37.29 17.34 -28.93
C THR A 426 -37.83 18.76 -29.15
N ASN A 427 -36.98 19.76 -28.90
CA ASN A 427 -37.15 21.12 -29.36
C ASN A 427 -35.96 21.50 -30.24
N ARG A 428 -36.07 21.29 -31.56
CA ARG A 428 -35.04 21.75 -32.50
C ARG A 428 -35.00 23.27 -32.67
N GLN A 429 -35.97 23.96 -32.06
CA GLN A 429 -36.13 25.39 -32.25
C GLN A 429 -35.09 26.20 -31.51
N ALA A 430 -34.74 27.34 -32.08
CA ALA A 430 -33.62 28.12 -31.59
C ALA A 430 -34.00 29.07 -30.44
N ASP A 431 -35.30 29.20 -30.15
CA ASP A 431 -35.82 29.68 -28.85
C ASP A 431 -36.38 28.51 -28.02
N PRO A 432 -36.35 28.61 -26.67
CA PRO A 432 -36.97 27.61 -25.80
C PRO A 432 -38.50 27.60 -26.01
N VAL A 433 -39.09 26.40 -26.04
CA VAL A 433 -40.55 26.27 -25.97
C VAL A 433 -40.97 26.21 -24.51
N THR A 434 -41.99 26.98 -24.15
CA THR A 434 -42.48 27.13 -22.77
C THR A 434 -43.86 26.50 -22.60
N ASP A 435 -44.20 26.22 -21.36
CA ASP A 435 -45.55 25.85 -20.89
C ASP A 435 -46.21 24.76 -21.76
N GLN A 436 -45.43 23.72 -22.04
CA GLN A 436 -45.86 22.59 -22.85
C GLN A 436 -46.58 21.59 -21.95
N VAL A 437 -47.88 21.40 -22.16
CA VAL A 437 -48.66 20.38 -21.45
C VAL A 437 -48.42 19.05 -22.13
N LEU A 438 -47.81 18.13 -21.39
CA LEU A 438 -47.43 16.79 -21.84
C LEU A 438 -48.31 15.76 -21.16
N LYS A 439 -48.83 14.80 -21.92
CA LYS A 439 -49.57 13.65 -21.39
C LYS A 439 -48.94 12.36 -21.90
N LEU A 440 -48.51 11.53 -20.96
CA LEU A 440 -48.01 10.19 -21.22
C LEU A 440 -49.08 9.17 -20.78
N SER A 441 -49.44 8.28 -21.69
CA SER A 441 -50.37 7.17 -21.44
C SER A 441 -49.63 5.85 -21.61
N PHE A 442 -49.59 5.05 -20.54
CA PHE A 442 -48.99 3.73 -20.56
C PHE A 442 -50.02 2.72 -21.04
N ASP A 443 -50.15 2.60 -22.36
CA ASP A 443 -51.13 1.70 -23.00
C ASP A 443 -50.63 0.24 -23.05
N ASP A 444 -49.38 0.00 -22.67
CA ASP A 444 -48.77 -1.31 -22.50
C ASP A 444 -49.33 -2.08 -21.29
N VAL A 445 -49.75 -3.33 -21.52
CA VAL A 445 -50.36 -4.25 -20.55
C VAL A 445 -49.35 -5.24 -19.94
N TYR A 446 -48.09 -5.16 -20.34
CA TYR A 446 -46.98 -6.04 -19.94
C TYR A 446 -46.02 -5.38 -18.94
N MET A 447 -46.28 -4.13 -18.53
CA MET A 447 -45.45 -3.39 -17.57
C MET A 447 -46.27 -2.67 -16.50
N GLY A 448 -45.68 -2.56 -15.30
CA GLY A 448 -46.21 -1.78 -14.19
C GLY A 448 -45.28 -0.63 -13.85
N VAL A 449 -45.62 0.58 -14.29
CA VAL A 449 -44.81 1.80 -14.03
C VAL A 449 -45.09 2.33 -12.63
N ASN A 450 -44.06 2.41 -11.78
CA ASN A 450 -44.17 2.93 -10.41
C ASN A 450 -43.40 4.24 -10.18
N ARG A 451 -42.48 4.58 -11.11
CA ARG A 451 -41.59 5.73 -11.05
C ARG A 451 -41.37 6.32 -12.42
N ILE A 452 -41.33 7.64 -12.50
CA ILE A 452 -40.94 8.40 -13.68
C ILE A 452 -39.87 9.40 -13.25
N ASP A 453 -38.71 9.39 -13.92
CA ASP A 453 -37.74 10.47 -13.80
C ASP A 453 -38.11 11.55 -14.80
N LEU A 454 -38.65 12.67 -14.34
CA LEU A 454 -38.83 13.86 -15.18
C LEU A 454 -37.50 14.61 -15.29
N TYR A 455 -37.18 15.09 -16.50
CA TYR A 455 -35.94 15.80 -16.80
C TYR A 455 -36.24 17.28 -17.08
N THR A 456 -35.86 18.15 -16.15
CA THR A 456 -36.03 19.61 -16.27
C THR A 456 -34.84 20.20 -17.04
N THR A 457 -35.09 20.94 -18.13
CA THR A 457 -34.10 21.08 -19.21
C THR A 457 -33.02 22.18 -19.10
N THR A 458 -33.08 23.09 -18.12
CA THR A 458 -32.07 24.17 -17.94
C THR A 458 -31.42 24.16 -16.56
N ASN A 459 -30.16 24.63 -16.49
CA ASN A 459 -29.52 25.08 -15.25
C ASN A 459 -29.84 26.57 -14.98
N THR A 460 -31.12 26.95 -15.03
CA THR A 460 -31.58 28.34 -14.82
C THR A 460 -32.86 28.36 -13.99
N ALA A 461 -33.15 29.49 -13.32
CA ALA A 461 -34.36 29.65 -12.50
C ALA A 461 -35.71 29.58 -13.26
N ALA A 462 -35.69 29.28 -14.56
CA ALA A 462 -36.84 29.13 -15.43
C ALA A 462 -37.26 27.68 -15.70
N SER A 463 -36.47 26.66 -15.32
CA SER A 463 -36.87 25.26 -15.45
C SER A 463 -37.88 24.82 -14.38
N GLY A 464 -38.65 23.77 -14.69
CA GLY A 464 -39.51 23.07 -13.73
C GLY A 464 -40.64 22.30 -14.42
N ALA A 465 -41.20 21.32 -13.71
CA ALA A 465 -42.43 20.62 -14.10
C ALA A 465 -43.51 20.95 -13.07
N TYR A 466 -44.67 21.42 -13.52
CA TYR A 466 -45.76 21.87 -12.65
C TYR A 466 -47.12 21.35 -13.10
N ASN A 467 -48.16 21.50 -12.27
CA ASN A 467 -49.48 20.89 -12.47
C ASN A 467 -49.40 19.36 -12.65
N ILE A 468 -48.49 18.69 -11.93
CA ILE A 468 -48.23 17.25 -12.11
C ILE A 468 -49.40 16.45 -11.54
N ASN A 469 -50.15 15.77 -12.40
CA ASN A 469 -51.30 14.94 -12.04
C ASN A 469 -51.36 13.67 -12.91
N GLY A 470 -52.17 12.70 -12.53
CA GLY A 470 -52.27 11.46 -13.29
C GLY A 470 -53.42 10.57 -12.86
N THR A 471 -53.48 9.39 -13.47
CA THR A 471 -54.38 8.31 -13.07
C THR A 471 -53.62 7.01 -12.85
N THR A 472 -54.06 6.21 -11.90
CA THR A 472 -53.55 4.86 -11.68
C THR A 472 -54.30 3.83 -12.53
N THR A 473 -53.77 2.62 -12.54
CA THR A 473 -54.38 1.43 -13.16
C THR A 473 -55.69 1.02 -12.49
N ASP A 474 -55.89 1.35 -11.21
CA ASP A 474 -57.17 1.23 -10.48
C ASP A 474 -58.17 2.35 -10.84
N GLY A 475 -57.79 3.30 -11.71
CA GLY A 475 -58.63 4.43 -12.12
C GLY A 475 -58.69 5.58 -11.11
N ARG A 476 -57.84 5.60 -10.09
CA ARG A 476 -57.76 6.70 -9.12
C ARG A 476 -56.95 7.86 -9.69
N SER A 477 -57.43 9.09 -9.52
CA SER A 477 -56.62 10.28 -9.84
C SER A 477 -55.61 10.56 -8.71
N PHE A 478 -54.47 11.13 -9.07
CA PHE A 478 -53.46 11.59 -8.13
C PHE A 478 -52.80 12.90 -8.58
N THR A 479 -52.22 13.62 -7.62
CA THR A 479 -51.48 14.88 -7.79
C THR A 479 -50.10 14.74 -7.15
N ILE A 480 -49.05 15.31 -7.76
CA ILE A 480 -47.69 15.37 -7.21
C ILE A 480 -47.28 16.85 -7.09
N PRO A 481 -46.58 17.27 -6.01
CA PRO A 481 -46.11 18.64 -5.86
C PRO A 481 -45.19 19.10 -7.01
N ASP A 482 -45.31 20.38 -7.37
CA ASP A 482 -44.52 21.00 -8.44
C ASP A 482 -43.00 20.93 -8.20
N ILE A 483 -42.24 20.61 -9.25
CA ILE A 483 -40.79 20.48 -9.25
C ILE A 483 -40.18 21.84 -9.63
N ASN A 484 -39.86 22.64 -8.62
CA ASN A 484 -39.46 24.05 -8.75
C ASN A 484 -37.94 24.32 -8.71
N THR A 485 -37.10 23.30 -8.61
CA THR A 485 -35.64 23.44 -8.46
C THR A 485 -34.87 22.58 -9.47
N TRP A 486 -33.72 23.08 -9.91
CA TRP A 486 -32.78 22.29 -10.72
C TRP A 486 -32.11 21.22 -9.84
N ALA A 487 -32.46 19.96 -10.09
CA ALA A 487 -31.90 18.79 -9.40
C ALA A 487 -31.43 17.69 -10.38
N GLY A 488 -31.34 17.99 -11.68
CA GLY A 488 -31.07 17.00 -12.72
C GLY A 488 -32.30 16.15 -13.02
N ARG A 489 -32.31 14.88 -12.59
CA ARG A 489 -33.47 13.98 -12.73
C ARG A 489 -34.22 13.91 -11.40
N THR A 490 -35.48 14.34 -11.41
CA THR A 490 -36.36 14.19 -10.25
C THR A 490 -37.22 12.95 -10.46
N GLY A 491 -36.95 11.90 -9.68
CA GLY A 491 -37.80 10.72 -9.64
C GLY A 491 -39.10 11.03 -8.90
N ILE A 492 -40.22 10.95 -9.61
CA ILE A 492 -41.57 10.99 -9.07
C ILE A 492 -42.15 9.58 -9.02
N THR A 493 -42.82 9.27 -7.92
CA THR A 493 -43.40 7.96 -7.59
C THR A 493 -44.78 8.19 -6.96
N LEU A 494 -45.64 7.16 -6.98
CA LEU A 494 -46.95 7.25 -6.31
C LEU A 494 -46.83 7.53 -4.80
N ALA A 495 -45.71 7.16 -4.15
CA ALA A 495 -45.45 7.46 -2.74
C ALA A 495 -45.18 8.96 -2.46
N GLN A 496 -44.97 9.79 -3.49
CA GLN A 496 -44.84 11.26 -3.39
C GLN A 496 -46.14 11.99 -3.77
N SER A 497 -47.22 11.25 -4.07
CA SER A 497 -48.50 11.82 -4.45
C SER A 497 -49.43 12.08 -3.26
N ASP A 498 -50.58 12.69 -3.53
CA ASP A 498 -51.70 12.85 -2.59
C ASP A 498 -52.45 11.53 -2.26
N ILE A 499 -52.14 10.42 -2.94
CA ILE A 499 -52.69 9.09 -2.64
C ILE A 499 -51.63 8.14 -2.05
N THR A 500 -52.06 7.27 -1.13
CA THR A 500 -51.29 6.07 -0.79
C THR A 500 -51.58 4.99 -1.85
N PRO A 501 -50.56 4.48 -2.59
CA PRO A 501 -50.77 3.44 -3.59
C PRO A 501 -51.11 2.08 -2.97
N ASN A 502 -51.98 1.32 -3.63
CA ASN A 502 -52.28 -0.07 -3.30
C ASN A 502 -51.13 -0.99 -3.78
N PRO A 503 -50.91 -2.17 -3.15
CA PRO A 503 -50.00 -3.17 -3.68
C PRO A 503 -50.40 -3.61 -5.10
N GLY A 504 -49.49 -3.46 -6.06
CA GLY A 504 -49.75 -3.79 -7.47
C GLY A 504 -50.43 -2.68 -8.29
N GLU A 505 -50.66 -1.49 -7.71
CA GLU A 505 -51.18 -0.33 -8.43
C GLU A 505 -50.05 0.49 -9.07
N TYR A 506 -50.19 0.73 -10.37
CA TYR A 506 -49.21 1.42 -11.21
C TYR A 506 -49.79 2.70 -11.84
N ILE A 507 -48.90 3.61 -12.25
CA ILE A 507 -49.24 4.81 -13.01
C ILE A 507 -49.77 4.39 -14.39
N LYS A 508 -51.00 4.77 -14.73
CA LYS A 508 -51.63 4.52 -16.04
C LYS A 508 -51.48 5.72 -16.97
N THR A 509 -51.70 6.93 -16.45
CA THR A 509 -51.41 8.18 -17.16
C THR A 509 -50.72 9.16 -16.24
N ILE A 510 -49.88 10.03 -16.82
CA ILE A 510 -49.39 11.23 -16.16
C ILE A 510 -49.52 12.42 -17.10
N VAL A 511 -49.90 13.57 -16.56
CA VAL A 511 -50.00 14.86 -17.20
C VAL A 511 -49.17 15.86 -16.40
N TRP A 512 -48.33 16.64 -17.06
CA TRP A 512 -47.59 17.73 -16.44
C TRP A 512 -47.41 18.88 -17.43
N THR A 513 -47.16 20.08 -16.93
CA THR A 513 -46.71 21.20 -17.74
C THR A 513 -45.21 21.35 -17.57
N GLU A 514 -44.46 21.19 -18.65
CA GLU A 514 -43.03 21.48 -18.69
C GLU A 514 -42.85 22.97 -18.94
N LYS A 515 -42.28 23.68 -17.96
CA LYS A 515 -42.17 25.15 -17.95
C LYS A 515 -41.27 25.67 -19.06
N SER A 516 -40.19 24.95 -19.37
CA SER A 516 -39.32 25.28 -20.49
C SER A 516 -38.51 24.07 -20.97
N ILE A 517 -38.55 23.83 -22.28
CA ILE A 517 -37.67 22.91 -22.99
C ILE A 517 -36.68 23.75 -23.79
N THR A 518 -35.38 23.60 -23.47
CA THR A 518 -34.27 24.36 -24.07
C THR A 518 -34.32 24.43 -25.58
N ASN A 519 -33.78 25.52 -26.12
CA ASN A 519 -33.54 25.63 -27.55
C ASN A 519 -32.51 24.59 -28.02
N ASN A 520 -32.60 24.20 -29.29
CA ASN A 520 -31.69 23.24 -29.92
C ASN A 520 -31.57 21.88 -29.20
N PHE A 521 -32.54 21.58 -28.32
CA PHE A 521 -32.59 20.40 -27.49
C PHE A 521 -33.13 19.20 -28.26
N SER A 522 -32.36 18.13 -28.28
CA SER A 522 -32.89 16.83 -28.61
C SER A 522 -32.40 15.84 -27.58
N SER A 523 -33.33 15.22 -26.86
CA SER A 523 -33.02 14.08 -26.00
C SER A 523 -32.82 12.78 -26.81
N TYR A 524 -32.84 12.85 -28.15
CA TYR A 524 -32.29 11.81 -29.03
C TYR A 524 -30.79 11.68 -28.81
N ALA A 525 -30.41 10.79 -27.90
CA ALA A 525 -29.12 10.14 -27.87
C ALA A 525 -29.36 8.64 -27.96
N GLY A 526 -28.64 7.95 -28.83
CA GLY A 526 -28.63 6.48 -28.86
C GLY A 526 -27.95 5.84 -27.65
N TYR A 527 -27.61 6.60 -26.61
CA TYR A 527 -27.09 6.11 -25.35
C TYR A 527 -28.20 6.18 -24.32
N LEU A 528 -28.45 5.09 -23.60
CA LEU A 528 -29.39 5.10 -22.49
C LEU A 528 -28.85 5.89 -21.28
N GLY A 529 -27.70 6.59 -21.38
CA GLY A 529 -27.05 7.27 -20.26
C GLY A 529 -26.93 8.78 -20.41
N TYR A 530 -26.54 9.24 -21.61
CA TYR A 530 -26.19 10.63 -21.87
C TYR A 530 -27.33 11.40 -22.54
N GLY A 531 -28.11 12.11 -21.73
CA GLY A 531 -29.07 13.12 -22.18
C GLY A 531 -30.41 13.08 -21.45
N GLY A 532 -30.92 14.27 -21.14
CA GLY A 532 -32.19 14.82 -21.64
C GLY A 532 -33.54 14.09 -21.48
N THR A 533 -33.60 12.77 -21.39
CA THR A 533 -34.89 12.04 -21.49
C THR A 533 -35.63 11.99 -20.16
N ALA A 534 -36.95 12.15 -20.23
CA ALA A 534 -37.82 11.63 -19.18
C ALA A 534 -37.82 10.10 -19.29
N ARG A 535 -37.64 9.40 -18.17
CA ARG A 535 -37.51 7.93 -18.12
C ARG A 535 -38.54 7.35 -17.19
N PHE A 536 -38.89 6.09 -17.39
CA PHE A 536 -39.84 5.43 -16.51
C PHE A 536 -39.36 4.03 -16.13
N TYR A 537 -39.65 3.69 -14.88
CA TYR A 537 -39.14 2.53 -14.17
C TYR A 537 -40.30 1.79 -13.51
N GLY A 538 -40.08 0.50 -13.23
CA GLY A 538 -41.05 -0.31 -12.52
C GLY A 538 -40.78 -1.80 -12.60
N VAL A 539 -41.82 -2.57 -12.92
CA VAL A 539 -41.79 -4.02 -13.06
C VAL A 539 -42.25 -4.45 -14.45
N ILE A 540 -41.77 -5.60 -14.90
CA ILE A 540 -42.33 -6.32 -16.04
C ILE A 540 -43.38 -7.28 -15.46
N LEU A 541 -44.61 -7.22 -15.97
CA LEU A 541 -45.70 -8.05 -15.46
C LEU A 541 -45.59 -9.47 -16.03
N ASP A 542 -46.04 -10.46 -15.27
CA ASP A 542 -46.00 -11.89 -15.65
C ASP A 542 -46.80 -12.22 -16.94
N SER A 543 -47.58 -11.26 -17.45
CA SER A 543 -48.24 -11.31 -18.75
C SER A 543 -47.29 -11.13 -19.94
N ALA A 544 -46.07 -10.62 -19.73
CA ALA A 544 -45.07 -10.38 -20.77
C ALA A 544 -44.47 -11.70 -21.28
N ALA A 545 -44.27 -11.81 -22.60
CA ALA A 545 -43.67 -12.98 -23.23
C ALA A 545 -42.68 -12.59 -24.33
N ASP A 546 -41.81 -13.52 -24.73
CA ASP A 546 -40.80 -13.26 -25.78
C ASP A 546 -41.46 -12.89 -27.11
N GLY A 547 -40.94 -11.86 -27.77
CA GLY A 547 -41.42 -11.38 -29.06
C GLY A 547 -42.73 -10.58 -29.02
N VAL A 548 -43.39 -10.39 -27.88
CA VAL A 548 -44.58 -9.52 -27.82
C VAL A 548 -44.20 -8.05 -27.98
N THR A 549 -45.09 -7.29 -28.60
CA THR A 549 -44.94 -5.84 -28.73
C THR A 549 -46.16 -5.13 -28.17
N ALA A 550 -45.91 -3.94 -27.62
CA ALA A 550 -46.93 -3.04 -27.10
C ALA A 550 -46.53 -1.60 -27.35
N THR A 551 -47.41 -0.66 -27.05
CA THR A 551 -47.18 0.77 -27.28
C THR A 551 -47.60 1.60 -26.09
N SER A 552 -46.89 2.69 -25.84
CA SER A 552 -47.34 3.81 -25.00
C SER A 552 -47.43 5.08 -25.85
N THR A 553 -48.26 6.03 -25.42
CA THR A 553 -48.56 7.24 -26.20
C THR A 553 -48.09 8.49 -25.46
N LEU A 554 -47.27 9.33 -26.11
CA LEU A 554 -47.00 10.70 -25.66
C LEU A 554 -47.84 11.68 -26.50
N GLN A 555 -48.60 12.56 -25.85
CA GLN A 555 -49.31 13.70 -26.44
C GLN A 555 -48.69 15.01 -25.94
N SER A 556 -48.82 16.08 -26.72
CA SER A 556 -48.37 17.43 -26.32
C SER A 556 -49.26 18.53 -26.88
N VAL A 557 -49.57 19.54 -26.08
CA VAL A 557 -50.14 20.83 -26.53
C VAL A 557 -49.36 21.98 -25.88
N SER A 558 -49.44 23.17 -26.46
CA SER A 558 -48.99 24.39 -25.76
C SER A 558 -50.13 24.92 -24.90
N LEU A 559 -49.85 25.33 -23.66
CA LEU A 559 -50.84 25.98 -22.80
C LEU A 559 -51.43 27.24 -23.45
N GLU A 560 -50.63 27.95 -24.26
CA GLU A 560 -51.05 29.15 -25.02
C GLU A 560 -52.04 28.84 -26.15
N SER A 561 -52.07 27.60 -26.65
CA SER A 561 -52.95 27.23 -27.77
C SER A 561 -54.42 27.06 -27.37
N GLY A 562 -54.70 26.86 -26.07
CA GLY A 562 -56.03 26.54 -25.56
C GLY A 562 -56.58 25.17 -26.00
N GLU A 563 -55.76 24.32 -26.63
CA GLU A 563 -56.13 22.97 -27.06
C GLU A 563 -56.20 22.01 -25.86
N ASP A 564 -57.22 21.15 -25.84
CA ASP A 564 -57.34 20.09 -24.81
C ASP A 564 -56.33 18.96 -25.07
N ILE A 565 -55.41 18.74 -24.12
CA ILE A 565 -54.42 17.65 -24.13
C ILE A 565 -55.07 16.25 -24.20
N HIS A 566 -56.34 16.10 -23.79
CA HIS A 566 -57.07 14.84 -23.91
C HIS A 566 -57.67 14.62 -25.31
N ALA A 567 -57.89 15.70 -26.08
CA ALA A 567 -58.49 15.65 -27.42
C ALA A 567 -57.46 15.76 -28.56
N THR A 568 -56.23 16.22 -28.29
CA THR A 568 -55.23 16.47 -29.35
C THR A 568 -54.88 15.23 -30.17
N THR A 569 -54.78 15.42 -31.49
CA THR A 569 -54.26 14.41 -32.43
C THR A 569 -52.72 14.41 -32.49
N LYS A 570 -52.05 15.42 -31.91
CA LYS A 570 -50.59 15.53 -31.88
C LYS A 570 -50.00 14.54 -30.87
N LYS A 571 -49.47 13.43 -31.39
CA LYS A 571 -48.89 12.34 -30.58
C LYS A 571 -47.64 11.72 -31.19
N GLY A 572 -46.79 11.16 -30.34
CA GLY A 572 -45.70 10.25 -30.68
C GLY A 572 -45.95 8.87 -30.07
N THR A 573 -45.65 7.82 -30.83
CA THR A 573 -45.80 6.42 -30.39
C THR A 573 -44.46 5.90 -29.86
N LEU A 574 -44.49 5.34 -28.65
CA LEU A 574 -43.38 4.61 -28.05
C LEU A 574 -43.66 3.11 -28.14
N THR A 575 -42.96 2.41 -29.02
CA THR A 575 -43.07 0.95 -29.19
C THR A 575 -42.13 0.21 -28.25
N HIS A 576 -42.67 -0.74 -27.51
CA HIS A 576 -41.95 -1.64 -26.63
C HIS A 576 -41.87 -3.02 -27.30
N GLN A 577 -40.66 -3.59 -27.36
CA GLN A 577 -40.41 -4.93 -27.87
C GLN A 577 -39.84 -5.78 -26.74
N TYR A 578 -40.59 -6.77 -26.26
CA TYR A 578 -40.15 -7.64 -25.18
C TYR A 578 -39.35 -8.81 -25.75
N VAL A 579 -38.18 -9.09 -25.17
CA VAL A 579 -37.35 -10.23 -25.58
C VAL A 579 -36.74 -10.96 -24.39
N ASP A 580 -36.60 -12.28 -24.54
CA ASP A 580 -36.03 -13.19 -23.54
C ASP A 580 -34.48 -13.19 -23.55
N THR A 581 -33.83 -12.46 -24.44
CA THR A 581 -32.38 -12.23 -24.40
C THR A 581 -32.01 -11.00 -23.57
N ALA A 582 -30.74 -10.90 -23.21
CA ALA A 582 -30.19 -9.77 -22.47
C ALA A 582 -28.76 -9.45 -22.92
N THR A 583 -28.41 -8.17 -22.88
CA THR A 583 -27.02 -7.72 -23.00
C THR A 583 -26.72 -6.75 -21.87
N ALA A 584 -25.70 -7.07 -21.07
CA ALA A 584 -25.16 -6.19 -20.06
C ALA A 584 -23.79 -5.69 -20.55
N LEU A 585 -23.76 -4.43 -20.97
CA LEU A 585 -22.63 -3.81 -21.65
C LEU A 585 -21.73 -3.05 -20.67
N GLY A 586 -20.44 -2.97 -20.98
CA GLY A 586 -19.58 -1.91 -20.43
C GLY A 586 -19.27 -1.98 -18.94
N PHE A 587 -19.13 -3.18 -18.36
CA PHE A 587 -18.60 -3.28 -17.00
C PHE A 587 -17.12 -2.88 -16.93
N SER A 588 -16.76 -2.06 -15.95
CA SER A 588 -15.37 -1.81 -15.58
C SER A 588 -15.18 -2.14 -14.10
N GLY A 589 -14.44 -3.20 -13.81
CA GLY A 589 -14.03 -3.51 -12.45
C GLY A 589 -12.93 -2.55 -11.99
N ALA A 590 -13.25 -1.65 -11.07
CA ALA A 590 -12.23 -0.81 -10.43
C ALA A 590 -11.67 -1.55 -9.20
N GLY A 591 -10.54 -2.24 -9.37
CA GLY A 591 -9.83 -2.90 -8.28
C GLY A 591 -8.75 -2.04 -7.64
N THR A 592 -8.34 -2.43 -6.44
CA THR A 592 -7.30 -1.73 -5.67
C THR A 592 -5.92 -2.19 -6.11
N THR A 593 -5.02 -1.28 -6.50
CA THR A 593 -3.59 -1.60 -6.58
C THR A 593 -3.01 -1.75 -5.17
N LEU A 594 -2.52 -2.95 -4.85
CA LEU A 594 -1.88 -3.28 -3.59
C LEU A 594 -0.38 -3.46 -3.81
N SER A 595 0.42 -2.74 -3.00
CA SER A 595 1.83 -3.08 -2.77
C SER A 595 1.93 -3.72 -1.40
N MET A 596 2.57 -4.88 -1.30
CA MET A 596 2.59 -5.74 -0.11
C MET A 596 4.00 -6.26 0.16
N LEU A 597 4.30 -6.48 1.44
CA LEU A 597 5.47 -7.26 1.88
C LEU A 597 5.10 -8.75 2.03
N SER A 598 6.05 -9.68 1.86
CA SER A 598 5.78 -11.12 2.03
C SER A 598 5.27 -11.48 3.42
N GLY A 599 4.11 -12.10 3.51
CA GLY A 599 3.43 -12.41 4.77
C GLY A 599 2.50 -11.30 5.27
N GLU A 600 2.41 -10.16 4.58
CA GLU A 600 1.46 -9.11 4.87
C GLU A 600 0.05 -9.51 4.39
N THR A 601 -0.99 -9.07 5.09
CA THR A 601 -2.39 -9.21 4.69
C THR A 601 -2.98 -7.84 4.37
N LYS A 602 -3.60 -7.68 3.20
CA LYS A 602 -4.34 -6.46 2.82
C LYS A 602 -5.71 -6.79 2.26
N THR A 603 -6.70 -5.96 2.60
CA THR A 603 -8.04 -6.02 2.00
C THR A 603 -8.02 -5.42 0.61
N SER A 604 -8.27 -6.21 -0.44
CA SER A 604 -8.63 -5.67 -1.74
C SER A 604 -10.08 -5.18 -1.69
N THR A 605 -10.34 -4.03 -2.33
CA THR A 605 -11.71 -3.57 -2.60
C THR A 605 -11.88 -3.46 -4.11
N ASN A 606 -12.91 -4.14 -4.62
CA ASN A 606 -13.20 -4.25 -6.05
C ASN A 606 -14.62 -3.74 -6.30
N THR A 607 -14.75 -2.69 -7.11
CA THR A 607 -16.04 -2.05 -7.41
C THR A 607 -16.53 -2.48 -8.78
N ILE A 608 -17.77 -2.95 -8.86
CA ILE A 608 -18.47 -3.16 -10.13
C ILE A 608 -18.99 -1.79 -10.58
N GLN A 609 -18.48 -1.27 -11.70
CA GLN A 609 -18.99 -0.07 -12.34
C GLN A 609 -19.62 -0.42 -13.69
N TRP A 610 -20.56 0.40 -14.14
CA TRP A 610 -21.33 0.16 -15.36
C TRP A 610 -21.27 1.39 -16.28
N ASN A 611 -20.97 1.16 -17.57
CA ASN A 611 -20.87 2.19 -18.60
C ASN A 611 -21.99 2.04 -19.65
N ASP A 612 -22.71 3.14 -19.88
CA ASP A 612 -24.01 3.11 -20.54
C ASP A 612 -23.93 3.06 -22.08
N THR A 613 -24.44 1.97 -22.67
CA THR A 613 -24.43 1.73 -24.12
C THR A 613 -25.67 0.95 -24.60
N GLN A 614 -25.88 0.90 -25.92
CA GLN A 614 -27.16 0.55 -26.57
C GLN A 614 -27.38 -0.96 -26.78
N GLY A 615 -28.62 -1.43 -26.56
CA GLY A 615 -29.06 -2.78 -26.94
C GLY A 615 -30.23 -3.30 -26.10
N THR A 616 -30.36 -4.63 -26.05
CA THR A 616 -31.31 -5.38 -25.22
C THR A 616 -30.96 -5.28 -23.73
N PHE A 617 -31.31 -4.16 -23.12
CA PHE A 617 -30.73 -3.73 -21.84
C PHE A 617 -31.29 -4.47 -20.61
N VAL A 618 -30.40 -4.89 -19.71
CA VAL A 618 -30.74 -5.27 -18.33
C VAL A 618 -30.22 -4.23 -17.35
N SER A 619 -31.18 -3.52 -16.77
CA SER A 619 -30.99 -2.45 -15.78
C SER A 619 -30.93 -2.97 -14.34
N THR A 620 -31.70 -4.01 -14.03
CA THR A 620 -31.68 -4.66 -12.71
C THR A 620 -31.61 -6.17 -12.87
N MET A 621 -30.71 -6.80 -12.12
CA MET A 621 -30.49 -8.25 -12.17
C MET A 621 -30.27 -8.80 -10.75
N LYS A 622 -30.37 -10.12 -10.62
CA LYS A 622 -30.26 -10.83 -9.35
C LYS A 622 -29.47 -12.12 -9.58
N GLY A 623 -28.56 -12.42 -8.67
CA GLY A 623 -27.71 -13.61 -8.74
C GLY A 623 -26.38 -13.33 -9.43
N PHE A 624 -25.28 -13.42 -8.69
CA PHE A 624 -23.92 -13.30 -9.20
C PHE A 624 -23.04 -14.47 -8.78
N ASN A 625 -22.15 -14.88 -9.69
CA ASN A 625 -20.95 -15.65 -9.37
C ASN A 625 -19.76 -14.70 -9.31
N PHE A 626 -18.96 -14.80 -8.26
CA PHE A 626 -17.65 -14.18 -8.15
C PHE A 626 -16.59 -15.28 -8.15
N TYR A 627 -15.49 -15.05 -8.86
CA TYR A 627 -14.38 -16.00 -8.94
C TYR A 627 -13.10 -15.35 -8.43
N LEU A 628 -12.46 -16.01 -7.46
CA LEU A 628 -11.18 -15.60 -6.88
C LEU A 628 -10.15 -16.69 -7.18
N ARG A 629 -9.22 -16.41 -8.08
CA ARG A 629 -8.23 -17.36 -8.60
C ARG A 629 -6.88 -17.17 -7.89
N GLU A 630 -6.43 -18.20 -7.18
CA GLU A 630 -5.15 -18.18 -6.45
C GLU A 630 -3.96 -18.22 -7.42
N ALA A 631 -2.82 -17.68 -6.97
CA ALA A 631 -1.52 -17.92 -7.58
C ALA A 631 -0.57 -18.56 -6.56
N GLU A 632 0.61 -19.01 -6.99
CA GLU A 632 1.53 -19.75 -6.11
C GLU A 632 1.99 -18.95 -4.88
N ALA A 633 2.06 -17.62 -4.99
CA ALA A 633 2.72 -16.73 -4.04
C ALA A 633 1.77 -15.97 -3.09
N PHE A 634 0.45 -16.12 -3.20
CA PHE A 634 -0.52 -15.53 -2.27
C PHE A 634 -1.77 -16.41 -2.15
N GLU A 635 -2.54 -16.21 -1.08
CA GLU A 635 -3.79 -16.92 -0.81
C GLU A 635 -4.89 -15.91 -0.43
N PHE A 636 -6.15 -16.28 -0.69
CA PHE A 636 -7.31 -15.50 -0.28
C PHE A 636 -7.87 -16.01 1.04
N ASP A 637 -8.04 -15.13 2.02
CA ASP A 637 -8.84 -15.43 3.21
C ASP A 637 -10.33 -15.27 2.86
N ILE A 638 -10.96 -16.38 2.45
CA ILE A 638 -12.37 -16.41 2.05
C ILE A 638 -13.32 -16.11 3.22
N SER A 639 -12.89 -16.29 4.48
CA SER A 639 -13.71 -15.94 5.64
C SER A 639 -13.94 -14.42 5.75
N SER A 640 -13.01 -13.63 5.21
CA SER A 640 -13.13 -12.17 5.08
C SER A 640 -13.96 -11.70 3.88
N PHE A 641 -14.39 -12.59 2.99
CA PHE A 641 -15.14 -12.19 1.80
C PHE A 641 -16.45 -11.49 2.18
N SER A 642 -16.65 -10.30 1.63
CA SER A 642 -17.83 -9.48 1.86
C SER A 642 -18.21 -8.73 0.59
N ALA A 643 -19.37 -9.04 0.03
CA ALA A 643 -19.96 -8.30 -1.09
C ALA A 643 -21.14 -7.45 -0.59
N THR A 644 -21.20 -6.18 -0.96
CA THR A 644 -22.34 -5.31 -0.67
C THR A 644 -23.10 -5.04 -1.96
N ASP A 645 -24.39 -5.35 -1.98
CA ASP A 645 -25.25 -5.20 -3.16
C ASP A 645 -25.80 -3.76 -3.31
N THR A 646 -26.61 -3.51 -4.34
CA THR A 646 -27.15 -2.17 -4.58
C THR A 646 -28.27 -1.75 -3.61
N ASN A 647 -28.80 -2.67 -2.80
CA ASN A 647 -29.74 -2.35 -1.72
C ASN A 647 -29.01 -2.09 -0.38
N GLY A 648 -27.69 -2.30 -0.33
CA GLY A 648 -26.89 -2.19 0.88
C GLY A 648 -26.90 -3.48 1.73
N VAL A 649 -27.39 -4.59 1.18
CA VAL A 649 -27.34 -5.89 1.84
C VAL A 649 -25.91 -6.42 1.74
N VAL A 650 -25.38 -6.90 2.88
CA VAL A 650 -24.02 -7.44 2.98
C VAL A 650 -24.05 -8.96 2.94
N TYR A 651 -23.27 -9.53 2.02
CA TYR A 651 -23.19 -10.96 1.75
C TYR A 651 -21.81 -11.50 2.13
N SER A 652 -21.78 -12.44 3.08
CA SER A 652 -20.56 -13.00 3.66
C SER A 652 -20.83 -14.38 4.27
N GLN A 653 -19.77 -15.14 4.58
CA GLN A 653 -19.94 -16.42 5.30
C GLN A 653 -20.55 -16.20 6.69
N ALA A 654 -20.17 -15.11 7.39
CA ALA A 654 -20.71 -14.77 8.71
C ALA A 654 -22.22 -14.50 8.70
N ASN A 655 -22.77 -14.04 7.57
CA ASN A 655 -24.20 -13.79 7.40
C ASN A 655 -24.97 -15.02 6.85
N ASN A 656 -24.30 -16.16 6.62
CA ASN A 656 -24.88 -17.40 6.07
C ASN A 656 -25.69 -17.21 4.76
N ASN A 657 -25.30 -16.24 3.92
CA ASN A 657 -26.04 -15.84 2.72
C ASN A 657 -25.21 -15.91 1.42
N ILE A 658 -24.10 -16.65 1.43
CA ILE A 658 -23.30 -16.99 0.25
C ILE A 658 -23.01 -18.50 0.20
N VAL A 659 -22.84 -19.04 -1.00
CA VAL A 659 -22.34 -20.40 -1.23
C VAL A 659 -20.93 -20.30 -1.78
N VAL A 660 -19.97 -20.97 -1.13
CA VAL A 660 -18.58 -21.04 -1.58
C VAL A 660 -18.28 -22.46 -2.04
N SER A 661 -17.73 -22.60 -3.25
CA SER A 661 -17.16 -23.84 -3.77
C SER A 661 -15.76 -23.60 -4.33
N THR A 662 -15.00 -24.67 -4.55
CA THR A 662 -13.65 -24.62 -5.13
C THR A 662 -13.60 -25.45 -6.39
N LEU A 663 -12.99 -24.91 -7.44
CA LEU A 663 -12.68 -25.59 -8.69
C LEU A 663 -11.19 -25.41 -9.03
N THR A 664 -10.72 -26.13 -10.04
CA THR A 664 -9.37 -26.01 -10.60
C THR A 664 -9.50 -25.55 -12.04
N ASP A 665 -8.75 -24.52 -12.42
CA ASP A 665 -8.76 -23.94 -13.77
C ASP A 665 -7.97 -24.80 -14.78
N ASN A 666 -8.04 -24.43 -16.06
CA ASN A 666 -7.31 -25.12 -17.14
C ASN A 666 -5.76 -25.05 -17.03
N THR A 667 -5.21 -24.22 -16.14
CA THR A 667 -3.77 -24.12 -15.82
C THR A 667 -3.38 -24.85 -14.53
N GLY A 668 -4.32 -25.53 -13.87
CA GLY A 668 -4.10 -26.23 -12.61
C GLY A 668 -4.10 -25.34 -11.35
N LYS A 669 -4.54 -24.08 -11.44
CA LYS A 669 -4.68 -23.18 -10.28
C LYS A 669 -6.05 -23.33 -9.62
N LYS A 670 -6.08 -23.15 -8.30
CA LYS A 670 -7.30 -23.22 -7.50
C LYS A 670 -8.10 -21.93 -7.62
N VAL A 671 -9.42 -22.06 -7.75
CA VAL A 671 -10.36 -20.94 -7.88
C VAL A 671 -11.51 -21.14 -6.89
N TYR A 672 -11.82 -20.10 -6.13
CA TYR A 672 -13.03 -20.06 -5.32
C TYR A 672 -14.16 -19.46 -6.14
N LYS A 673 -15.26 -20.20 -6.29
CA LYS A 673 -16.52 -19.70 -6.82
C LYS A 673 -17.43 -19.34 -5.65
N ILE A 674 -17.75 -18.04 -5.53
CA ILE A 674 -18.69 -17.53 -4.56
C ILE A 674 -19.99 -17.19 -5.29
N THR A 675 -21.01 -18.01 -5.08
CA THR A 675 -22.34 -17.84 -5.65
C THR A 675 -23.26 -17.15 -4.65
N ILE A 676 -23.87 -16.05 -5.10
CA ILE A 676 -24.77 -15.22 -4.31
C ILE A 676 -26.07 -15.05 -5.08
N ALA A 677 -26.96 -16.04 -4.95
CA ALA A 677 -28.22 -16.13 -5.70
C ALA A 677 -29.15 -14.92 -5.51
N ASP A 678 -29.08 -14.24 -4.37
CA ASP A 678 -29.92 -13.09 -4.04
C ASP A 678 -29.29 -11.72 -4.32
N TYR A 679 -28.04 -11.65 -4.78
CA TYR A 679 -27.30 -10.39 -4.94
C TYR A 679 -28.00 -9.44 -5.91
N ALA A 680 -28.53 -8.32 -5.41
CA ALA A 680 -29.24 -7.35 -6.24
C ALA A 680 -28.27 -6.37 -6.90
N PHE A 681 -28.40 -6.24 -8.22
CA PHE A 681 -27.68 -5.22 -8.99
C PHE A 681 -28.66 -4.26 -9.65
N ASP A 682 -28.36 -2.97 -9.54
CA ASP A 682 -29.03 -1.82 -10.15
C ASP A 682 -27.95 -0.94 -10.76
N PHE A 683 -28.00 -0.77 -12.09
CA PHE A 683 -27.01 -0.03 -12.87
C PHE A 683 -26.71 1.40 -12.40
N ARG A 684 -27.61 2.00 -11.60
CA ARG A 684 -27.48 3.37 -11.07
C ARG A 684 -26.57 3.47 -9.86
N LYS A 685 -26.06 2.35 -9.34
CA LYS A 685 -25.14 2.28 -8.19
C LYS A 685 -23.92 1.44 -8.54
N SER A 686 -22.82 1.68 -7.83
CA SER A 686 -21.57 0.95 -8.00
C SER A 686 -21.34 0.05 -6.78
N PRO A 687 -21.90 -1.18 -6.75
CA PRO A 687 -21.69 -2.10 -5.65
C PRO A 687 -20.24 -2.62 -5.64
N ASN A 688 -19.81 -3.20 -4.53
CA ASN A 688 -18.43 -3.65 -4.35
C ASN A 688 -18.35 -4.98 -3.61
N PHE A 689 -17.24 -5.68 -3.79
CA PHE A 689 -16.81 -6.77 -2.93
C PHE A 689 -15.40 -6.53 -2.39
N LYS A 690 -15.12 -7.19 -1.27
CA LYS A 690 -13.86 -7.11 -0.53
C LYS A 690 -13.41 -8.51 -0.15
N VAL A 691 -12.10 -8.72 -0.16
CA VAL A 691 -11.47 -9.93 0.37
C VAL A 691 -10.06 -9.59 0.84
N ASN A 692 -9.62 -10.21 1.93
CA ASN A 692 -8.24 -10.14 2.37
C ASN A 692 -7.39 -11.08 1.51
N VAL A 693 -6.31 -10.51 0.96
CA VAL A 693 -5.23 -11.24 0.30
C VAL A 693 -4.07 -11.31 1.28
N THR A 694 -3.47 -12.48 1.43
CA THR A 694 -2.25 -12.67 2.21
C THR A 694 -1.17 -13.22 1.30
N THR A 695 -0.05 -12.50 1.17
CA THR A 695 1.12 -13.02 0.44
C THR A 695 1.81 -14.07 1.33
N LYS A 696 2.39 -15.10 0.74
CA LYS A 696 3.14 -16.09 1.53
C LYS A 696 4.40 -15.41 2.08
N LYS A 697 4.83 -15.77 3.29
CA LYS A 697 6.15 -15.34 3.82
C LYS A 697 7.30 -15.72 2.88
N SER A 698 7.16 -16.86 2.20
CA SER A 698 8.10 -17.34 1.18
C SER A 698 7.87 -16.80 -0.23
N ALA A 699 6.97 -15.83 -0.42
CA ALA A 699 6.76 -15.21 -1.72
C ALA A 699 7.99 -14.39 -2.13
N GLY A 700 8.49 -14.63 -3.34
CA GLY A 700 9.47 -13.75 -3.99
C GLY A 700 8.84 -12.42 -4.46
N ASN A 701 9.63 -11.61 -5.15
CA ASN A 701 9.09 -10.44 -5.86
C ASN A 701 8.16 -10.92 -6.97
N PHE A 702 6.92 -10.42 -6.99
CA PHE A 702 6.00 -10.66 -8.10
C PHE A 702 5.01 -9.51 -8.26
N THR A 703 4.52 -9.31 -9.49
CA THR A 703 3.35 -8.48 -9.77
C THR A 703 2.34 -9.34 -10.54
N ILE A 704 1.11 -9.42 -10.04
CA ILE A 704 -0.01 -10.04 -10.76
C ILE A 704 -1.09 -8.98 -11.02
N GLN A 705 -1.71 -9.02 -12.20
CA GLN A 705 -2.77 -8.08 -12.54
C GLN A 705 -4.10 -8.58 -11.97
N ALA A 706 -4.92 -7.66 -11.45
CA ALA A 706 -6.26 -7.95 -10.94
C ALA A 706 -7.16 -8.67 -11.96
N LYS A 707 -6.93 -8.43 -13.27
CA LYS A 707 -7.68 -9.01 -14.38
C LYS A 707 -7.48 -10.52 -14.56
N ASP A 708 -6.44 -11.08 -13.93
CA ASP A 708 -6.03 -12.48 -14.03
C ASP A 708 -6.36 -13.29 -12.76
N ILE A 709 -6.98 -12.64 -11.76
CA ILE A 709 -7.27 -13.21 -10.43
C ILE A 709 -8.68 -12.91 -9.90
N TYR A 710 -9.31 -11.81 -10.32
CA TYR A 710 -10.68 -11.44 -9.95
C TYR A 710 -11.58 -11.48 -11.18
N PHE A 711 -12.69 -12.23 -11.08
CA PHE A 711 -13.72 -12.28 -12.12
C PHE A 711 -15.12 -12.27 -11.52
N ALA A 712 -16.11 -11.84 -12.30
CA ALA A 712 -17.50 -11.91 -11.92
C ALA A 712 -18.43 -12.09 -13.13
N GLU A 713 -19.60 -12.68 -12.90
CA GLU A 713 -20.66 -12.76 -13.90
C GLU A 713 -22.05 -12.81 -13.25
N PRO A 714 -23.11 -12.39 -13.97
CA PRO A 714 -24.48 -12.71 -13.60
C PRO A 714 -24.73 -14.20 -13.79
N MET A 715 -25.47 -14.82 -12.86
CA MET A 715 -25.80 -16.26 -12.88
C MET A 715 -26.75 -16.68 -14.02
N ASN A 716 -27.24 -15.73 -14.81
CA ASN A 716 -28.19 -15.98 -15.89
C ASN A 716 -27.47 -15.94 -17.24
N ALA A 717 -27.27 -17.12 -17.85
CA ALA A 717 -26.59 -17.27 -19.14
C ALA A 717 -27.25 -16.49 -20.29
N LYS A 718 -28.55 -16.14 -20.20
CA LYS A 718 -29.22 -15.29 -21.20
C LYS A 718 -28.72 -13.84 -21.18
N ILE A 719 -28.02 -13.42 -20.12
CA ILE A 719 -27.33 -12.13 -20.02
C ILE A 719 -25.94 -12.29 -20.63
N VAL A 720 -25.79 -11.76 -21.85
CA VAL A 720 -24.52 -11.69 -22.57
C VAL A 720 -23.73 -10.47 -22.08
N LEU A 721 -22.48 -10.69 -21.66
CA LEU A 721 -21.52 -9.62 -21.38
C LEU A 721 -20.85 -9.21 -22.69
N LYS A 722 -20.66 -7.90 -22.92
CA LYS A 722 -19.81 -7.42 -24.03
C LYS A 722 -18.92 -6.24 -23.63
N ASN A 723 -17.68 -6.28 -24.11
CA ASN A 723 -16.71 -5.21 -23.98
C ASN A 723 -17.10 -3.99 -24.84
N PHE A 724 -16.78 -2.82 -24.31
CA PHE A 724 -16.80 -1.57 -25.05
C PHE A 724 -15.64 -0.71 -24.51
N ALA A 725 -14.67 -0.38 -25.36
CA ALA A 725 -13.73 0.76 -25.24
C ALA A 725 -12.92 0.96 -23.94
N SER A 726 -13.60 1.17 -22.82
CA SER A 726 -13.10 1.42 -21.47
C SER A 726 -13.40 0.30 -20.47
N GLY A 727 -14.12 -0.75 -20.90
CA GLY A 727 -14.51 -1.88 -20.06
C GLY A 727 -13.38 -2.89 -19.82
N LEU A 728 -13.38 -3.49 -18.63
CA LEU A 728 -12.52 -4.61 -18.28
C LEU A 728 -13.37 -5.86 -18.29
N THR A 729 -13.49 -6.43 -19.49
CA THR A 729 -14.03 -7.77 -19.69
C THR A 729 -13.02 -8.56 -20.53
N THR A 730 -12.70 -9.76 -20.08
CA THR A 730 -11.80 -10.68 -20.75
C THR A 730 -12.58 -11.91 -21.20
N ASN A 731 -12.07 -12.61 -22.21
CA ASN A 731 -12.53 -13.96 -22.50
C ASN A 731 -12.24 -14.89 -21.31
N ASP A 732 -13.04 -15.95 -21.13
CA ASP A 732 -12.78 -16.98 -20.09
C ASP A 732 -11.63 -17.92 -20.48
N ILE A 733 -10.43 -17.35 -20.62
CA ILE A 733 -9.21 -18.07 -21.00
C ILE A 733 -8.73 -19.08 -19.94
N TYR A 734 -9.36 -19.09 -18.76
CA TYR A 734 -9.03 -19.97 -17.64
C TYR A 734 -10.01 -21.14 -17.48
N ASP A 735 -11.13 -21.16 -18.22
CA ASP A 735 -12.18 -22.19 -18.12
C ASP A 735 -12.74 -22.29 -16.68
N ILE A 736 -13.16 -21.15 -16.11
CA ILE A 736 -13.60 -21.06 -14.70
C ILE A 736 -15.12 -20.89 -14.54
N SER A 737 -15.85 -20.52 -15.59
CA SER A 737 -17.32 -20.46 -15.61
C SER A 737 -17.95 -21.81 -16.00
N ASP A 738 -19.13 -22.10 -15.45
CA ASP A 738 -20.03 -23.17 -15.93
C ASP A 738 -21.13 -22.64 -16.87
N LEU A 739 -21.11 -21.34 -17.18
CA LEU A 739 -22.08 -20.65 -18.04
C LEU A 739 -21.46 -20.15 -19.35
N ARG A 740 -20.13 -20.15 -19.46
CA ARG A 740 -19.35 -19.49 -20.53
C ARG A 740 -18.17 -20.35 -20.96
N ASP A 741 -17.72 -20.13 -22.19
CA ASP A 741 -16.57 -20.78 -22.79
C ASP A 741 -15.44 -19.76 -23.08
N GLU A 742 -14.28 -20.24 -23.52
CA GLU A 742 -13.09 -19.43 -23.84
C GLU A 742 -13.30 -18.35 -24.93
N THR A 743 -14.40 -18.38 -25.68
CA THR A 743 -14.76 -17.35 -26.68
C THR A 743 -15.67 -16.27 -26.10
N GLN A 744 -16.28 -16.53 -24.94
CA GLN A 744 -17.25 -15.65 -24.28
C GLN A 744 -16.60 -14.79 -23.20
N GLN A 745 -17.19 -13.61 -22.97
CA GLN A 745 -16.63 -12.59 -22.09
C GLN A 745 -17.16 -12.69 -20.65
N MET A 746 -16.26 -12.46 -19.70
CA MET A 746 -16.43 -12.37 -18.25
C MET A 746 -16.05 -10.97 -17.76
N MET A 747 -16.59 -10.53 -16.62
CA MET A 747 -16.11 -9.29 -15.98
C MET A 747 -14.75 -9.55 -15.34
N SER A 748 -13.80 -8.64 -15.53
CA SER A 748 -12.51 -8.63 -14.85
C SER A 748 -12.23 -7.26 -14.22
N PHE A 749 -11.21 -7.20 -13.34
CA PHE A 749 -10.95 -6.02 -12.52
C PHE A 749 -9.57 -5.43 -12.80
N GLY A 750 -9.46 -4.11 -12.72
CA GLY A 750 -8.22 -3.37 -12.94
C GLY A 750 -7.40 -3.23 -11.66
N GLY A 751 -6.14 -2.79 -11.82
CA GLY A 751 -5.17 -2.74 -10.73
C GLY A 751 -4.31 -3.99 -10.65
N SER A 752 -3.48 -4.07 -9.62
CA SER A 752 -2.34 -4.98 -9.53
C SER A 752 -2.08 -5.36 -8.07
N ILE A 753 -1.60 -6.58 -7.82
CA ILE A 753 -1.03 -6.99 -6.54
C ILE A 753 0.47 -7.18 -6.76
N THR A 754 1.26 -6.26 -6.21
CA THR A 754 2.72 -6.34 -6.18
C THR A 754 3.14 -6.83 -4.81
N ASN A 755 3.81 -7.97 -4.75
CA ASN A 755 4.54 -8.41 -3.56
C ASN A 755 6.01 -8.05 -3.71
N LEU A 756 6.56 -7.42 -2.69
CA LEU A 756 7.98 -7.29 -2.45
C LEU A 756 8.39 -8.37 -1.45
N ALA A 757 9.41 -9.14 -1.80
CA ALA A 757 9.95 -10.19 -0.96
C ALA A 757 10.39 -9.59 0.40
N GLN A 758 9.65 -9.91 1.47
CA GLN A 758 10.08 -9.59 2.82
C GLN A 758 10.85 -10.80 3.36
N ALA A 759 12.07 -10.55 3.81
CA ALA A 759 13.03 -11.61 4.07
C ALA A 759 13.96 -11.27 5.22
N ASP A 760 13.46 -11.45 6.44
CA ASP A 760 14.25 -11.23 7.66
C ASP A 760 15.18 -12.41 7.91
N PHE A 761 16.31 -12.45 7.20
CA PHE A 761 17.52 -13.07 7.74
C PHE A 761 18.14 -12.13 8.79
N SER A 762 17.51 -12.06 9.96
CA SER A 762 17.95 -11.16 11.03
C SER A 762 19.12 -11.77 11.78
N THR A 763 20.20 -11.00 11.88
CA THR A 763 21.37 -11.31 12.72
C THR A 763 21.56 -10.16 13.70
N ALA A 764 21.02 -10.32 14.91
CA ALA A 764 20.99 -9.28 15.93
C ALA A 764 22.05 -9.55 17.00
N THR A 765 22.55 -8.48 17.64
CA THR A 765 23.39 -8.62 18.83
C THR A 765 22.76 -7.93 20.02
N SER A 766 22.94 -8.52 21.20
CA SER A 766 22.38 -8.02 22.45
C SER A 766 23.31 -8.34 23.61
N ALA A 767 23.20 -7.56 24.69
CA ALA A 767 23.93 -7.78 25.92
C ALA A 767 22.97 -8.06 27.08
N ASN A 768 23.49 -8.71 28.12
CA ASN A 768 22.77 -9.02 29.35
C ASN A 768 23.69 -8.84 30.56
N LEU A 769 23.10 -8.48 31.69
CA LEU A 769 23.76 -8.44 33.00
C LEU A 769 23.02 -9.38 33.97
N ASP A 770 23.77 -10.19 34.71
CA ASP A 770 23.30 -10.97 35.88
C ASP A 770 22.05 -11.84 35.62
N GLY A 771 21.82 -12.27 34.37
CA GLY A 771 20.67 -13.09 33.99
C GLY A 771 19.35 -12.32 33.84
N GLY A 772 19.39 -10.99 33.73
CA GLY A 772 18.22 -10.14 33.44
C GLY A 772 17.69 -10.29 32.00
N PRO A 773 17.01 -9.28 31.43
CA PRO A 773 16.61 -9.30 30.02
C PRO A 773 17.81 -9.13 29.08
N TRP A 774 17.71 -9.69 27.87
CA TRP A 774 18.60 -9.34 26.75
C TRP A 774 18.22 -7.96 26.21
N THR A 775 19.22 -7.12 25.96
CA THR A 775 19.03 -5.71 25.61
C THR A 775 19.91 -5.29 24.44
N THR A 776 19.36 -4.41 23.59
CA THR A 776 20.08 -3.69 22.54
C THR A 776 20.12 -2.21 22.90
N TYR A 777 21.10 -1.49 22.39
CA TYR A 777 21.19 -0.03 22.52
C TYR A 777 20.44 0.66 21.36
N ASP A 778 19.86 1.82 21.62
CA ASP A 778 19.21 2.64 20.60
C ASP A 778 19.91 4.01 20.53
N TYR A 779 20.58 4.26 19.41
CA TYR A 779 21.27 5.52 19.13
C TYR A 779 20.34 6.74 19.09
N VAL A 780 19.04 6.56 18.80
CA VAL A 780 18.08 7.68 18.68
C VAL A 780 17.59 8.14 20.05
N SER A 781 17.20 7.21 20.93
CA SER A 781 16.76 7.57 22.29
C SER A 781 17.90 7.73 23.31
N GLY A 782 19.10 7.19 23.01
CA GLY A 782 20.26 7.23 23.91
C GLY A 782 20.07 6.44 25.21
N LYS A 783 19.14 5.47 25.22
CA LYS A 783 18.75 4.69 26.41
C LYS A 783 19.34 3.29 26.38
N THR A 784 19.15 2.56 27.48
CA THR A 784 19.43 1.12 27.59
C THR A 784 20.92 0.76 27.69
N ILE A 785 21.72 1.63 28.32
CA ILE A 785 23.10 1.31 28.74
C ILE A 785 23.03 0.35 29.94
N LEU A 786 23.74 -0.79 29.85
CA LEU A 786 23.89 -1.73 30.96
C LEU A 786 25.04 -1.30 31.89
N ASP A 787 24.80 -1.30 33.20
CA ASP A 787 25.80 -0.95 34.22
C ASP A 787 26.49 -2.21 34.76
N LEU A 788 27.71 -2.49 34.32
CA LEU A 788 28.51 -3.63 34.77
C LEU A 788 29.27 -3.30 36.06
N ASN A 789 28.99 -4.05 37.12
CA ASN A 789 29.63 -3.96 38.43
C ASN A 789 30.71 -5.05 38.65
N PRO A 790 31.64 -4.91 39.62
CA PRO A 790 32.81 -5.80 39.75
C PRO A 790 32.51 -7.28 40.02
N ASP A 791 31.38 -7.58 40.68
CA ASP A 791 30.94 -8.96 40.96
C ASP A 791 29.89 -9.44 39.94
N GLY A 792 29.50 -8.57 38.98
CA GLY A 792 28.47 -8.83 37.99
C GLY A 792 29.00 -9.58 36.76
N THR A 793 28.14 -10.41 36.16
CA THR A 793 28.44 -11.16 34.94
C THR A 793 27.75 -10.51 33.75
N ALA A 794 28.53 -9.92 32.84
CA ALA A 794 28.04 -9.48 31.53
C ALA A 794 28.14 -10.61 30.50
N LYS A 795 27.09 -10.76 29.68
CA LYS A 795 27.08 -11.67 28.54
C LYS A 795 26.74 -10.93 27.26
N TYR A 796 27.37 -11.35 26.17
CA TYR A 796 27.08 -10.93 24.81
C TYR A 796 26.40 -12.07 24.06
N LYS A 797 25.41 -11.75 23.23
CA LYS A 797 24.70 -12.72 22.39
C LYS A 797 24.63 -12.24 20.94
N LEU A 798 24.89 -13.18 20.04
CA LEU A 798 24.61 -13.10 18.61
C LEU A 798 23.44 -14.07 18.32
N SER A 799 22.28 -13.53 17.97
CA SER A 799 21.11 -14.31 17.56
C SER A 799 20.97 -14.28 16.04
N VAL A 800 20.63 -15.42 15.44
CA VAL A 800 20.26 -15.53 14.02
C VAL A 800 18.85 -16.09 13.89
N ALA A 801 18.07 -15.52 12.97
CA ALA A 801 16.82 -16.11 12.51
C ALA A 801 16.72 -15.93 11.00
N ASN A 802 16.39 -17.00 10.28
CA ASN A 802 16.08 -16.96 8.86
C ASN A 802 14.57 -17.00 8.65
N ASN A 803 14.00 -15.87 8.26
CA ASN A 803 12.63 -15.75 7.76
C ASN A 803 12.67 -15.22 6.31
N SER A 804 13.67 -15.64 5.53
CA SER A 804 13.88 -15.15 4.16
C SER A 804 13.00 -15.80 3.10
N GLY A 805 12.15 -16.77 3.49
CA GLY A 805 11.32 -17.52 2.56
C GLY A 805 12.05 -18.63 1.81
N GLN A 806 13.36 -18.76 2.03
CA GLN A 806 14.25 -19.70 1.38
C GLN A 806 15.39 -20.13 2.31
N ASN A 807 16.15 -21.11 1.88
CA ASN A 807 17.37 -21.55 2.54
C ASN A 807 18.49 -20.52 2.37
N VAL A 808 19.19 -20.16 3.44
CA VAL A 808 20.36 -19.27 3.41
C VAL A 808 21.65 -20.09 3.62
N SER A 809 22.63 -19.91 2.75
CA SER A 809 23.91 -20.64 2.74
C SER A 809 24.91 -20.11 3.79
N GLY A 810 24.47 -20.08 5.05
CA GLY A 810 25.26 -19.62 6.19
C GLY A 810 25.47 -18.10 6.24
N TYR A 811 26.34 -17.67 7.16
CA TYR A 811 26.71 -16.26 7.35
C TYR A 811 28.06 -16.12 8.06
N LYS A 812 28.64 -14.92 8.01
CA LYS A 812 29.85 -14.56 8.75
C LYS A 812 29.57 -13.36 9.66
N ALA A 813 30.11 -13.36 10.87
CA ALA A 813 30.02 -12.25 11.83
C ALA A 813 31.41 -11.89 12.36
N ILE A 814 31.71 -10.59 12.48
CA ILE A 814 32.85 -10.07 13.24
C ILE A 814 32.31 -9.26 14.41
N ILE A 815 32.71 -9.61 15.63
CA ILE A 815 32.38 -8.89 16.86
C ILE A 815 33.67 -8.22 17.35
N PRO A 816 33.70 -6.88 17.50
CA PRO A 816 34.85 -6.20 18.08
C PRO A 816 34.91 -6.49 19.59
N ILE A 817 36.12 -6.59 20.14
CA ILE A 817 36.38 -6.72 21.58
C ILE A 817 37.04 -5.41 22.03
N PRO A 818 36.27 -4.48 22.65
CA PRO A 818 36.75 -3.15 22.99
C PRO A 818 38.06 -3.11 23.78
N LYS A 819 38.87 -2.09 23.47
CA LYS A 819 40.11 -1.74 24.16
C LYS A 819 40.19 -0.23 24.34
N ALA A 820 40.43 0.22 25.56
CA ALA A 820 40.37 1.64 25.93
C ALA A 820 41.29 2.51 25.06
N GLY A 821 40.75 3.61 24.53
CA GLY A 821 41.47 4.58 23.69
C GLY A 821 41.86 4.09 22.29
N GLN A 822 41.51 2.86 21.89
CA GLN A 822 41.83 2.34 20.55
C GLN A 822 40.65 2.53 19.58
N ASN A 823 40.97 2.61 18.28
CA ASN A 823 39.99 2.75 17.21
C ASN A 823 39.85 1.44 16.43
N ALA A 824 38.66 0.85 16.44
CA ALA A 824 38.31 -0.35 15.67
C ALA A 824 37.84 -0.07 14.23
N GLY A 825 37.47 1.18 13.91
CA GLY A 825 36.88 1.58 12.63
C GLY A 825 35.37 1.85 12.72
N SER A 826 34.86 2.65 11.79
CA SER A 826 33.46 3.12 11.75
C SER A 826 32.43 1.99 11.61
N ASP A 827 32.84 0.82 11.11
CA ASP A 827 31.97 -0.35 10.96
C ASP A 827 31.61 -1.00 12.30
N PHE A 828 32.35 -0.68 13.36
CA PHE A 828 32.28 -1.31 14.68
C PHE A 828 32.00 -0.33 15.82
N GLN A 829 32.45 0.92 15.70
CA GLN A 829 32.38 1.92 16.76
C GLN A 829 31.96 3.31 16.25
N GLN A 830 31.05 3.96 16.99
CA GLN A 830 30.68 5.36 16.75
C GLN A 830 31.42 6.35 17.66
N GLN A 831 31.80 5.91 18.85
CA GLN A 831 32.63 6.65 19.80
C GLN A 831 33.89 5.85 20.15
N ALA A 832 34.89 6.50 20.75
CA ALA A 832 36.06 5.78 21.25
C ALA A 832 35.66 4.79 22.35
N PHE A 833 36.34 3.65 22.43
CA PHE A 833 36.19 2.73 23.56
C PHE A 833 36.84 3.31 24.81
N GLU A 834 36.16 3.21 25.95
CA GLU A 834 36.55 3.87 27.19
C GLU A 834 37.04 2.87 28.26
N TRP A 835 36.75 1.57 28.09
CA TRP A 835 37.23 0.51 28.98
C TRP A 835 37.61 -0.77 28.22
N ASP A 836 38.46 -1.62 28.82
CA ASP A 836 38.97 -2.86 28.22
C ASP A 836 38.05 -4.06 28.48
N VAL A 837 37.52 -4.66 27.41
CA VAL A 837 36.76 -5.92 27.47
C VAL A 837 37.72 -7.10 27.36
N LEU A 838 37.59 -8.06 28.26
CA LEU A 838 38.32 -9.32 28.24
C LEU A 838 37.42 -10.50 27.85
N LEU A 839 38.06 -11.52 27.27
CA LEU A 839 37.49 -12.86 27.08
C LEU A 839 38.36 -13.85 27.87
N ASN A 840 37.82 -14.43 28.93
CA ASN A 840 38.55 -15.41 29.75
C ASN A 840 38.41 -16.85 29.26
N ASN A 841 37.36 -17.15 28.49
CA ASN A 841 37.08 -18.49 27.96
C ASN A 841 36.88 -18.44 26.43
N PRO A 842 37.18 -19.53 25.70
CA PRO A 842 36.76 -19.65 24.31
C PRO A 842 35.22 -19.65 24.24
N ILE A 843 34.68 -19.06 23.18
CA ILE A 843 33.24 -19.07 22.89
C ILE A 843 32.82 -20.51 22.60
N ASP A 844 31.83 -20.99 23.35
CA ASP A 844 31.23 -22.31 23.15
C ASP A 844 30.13 -22.23 22.08
N VAL A 845 30.19 -23.17 21.13
CA VAL A 845 29.24 -23.37 20.03
C VAL A 845 28.86 -24.86 19.91
N SER A 846 28.97 -25.62 21.01
CA SER A 846 28.63 -27.05 21.04
C SER A 846 27.13 -27.32 21.22
N SER A 847 26.37 -26.31 21.68
CA SER A 847 24.91 -26.39 21.92
C SER A 847 24.06 -25.68 20.86
N THR A 848 24.66 -25.24 19.76
CA THR A 848 23.98 -24.54 18.66
C THR A 848 23.28 -25.52 17.71
N ASN A 849 22.29 -25.05 16.96
CA ASN A 849 21.58 -25.82 15.94
C ASN A 849 22.41 -26.03 14.67
N TYR A 850 23.34 -25.11 14.36
CA TYR A 850 24.24 -25.16 13.21
C TYR A 850 25.70 -25.32 13.63
N ALA A 851 26.55 -25.81 12.72
CA ALA A 851 28.00 -25.89 12.92
C ALA A 851 28.66 -24.52 12.73
N TYR A 852 29.40 -24.07 13.75
CA TYR A 852 30.13 -22.80 13.73
C TYR A 852 31.64 -22.98 13.87
N THR A 853 32.38 -22.16 13.13
CA THR A 853 33.83 -21.96 13.31
C THR A 853 34.07 -20.61 13.97
N VAL A 854 34.68 -20.62 15.16
CA VAL A 854 35.10 -19.42 15.88
C VAL A 854 36.61 -19.18 15.71
N ARG A 855 37.00 -17.95 15.39
CA ARG A 855 38.39 -17.47 15.31
C ARG A 855 38.52 -16.12 16.03
N TYR A 856 39.75 -15.74 16.35
CA TYR A 856 40.10 -14.57 17.14
C TYR A 856 41.23 -13.81 16.45
N SER A 857 41.28 -12.49 16.60
CA SER A 857 42.39 -11.66 16.12
C SER A 857 42.88 -10.70 17.21
N THR A 858 44.19 -10.41 17.19
CA THR A 858 44.85 -9.43 18.08
C THR A 858 44.92 -8.03 17.47
N THR A 859 44.30 -7.85 16.31
CA THR A 859 44.13 -6.57 15.60
C THR A 859 42.65 -6.39 15.26
N TYR A 860 42.16 -5.16 15.23
CA TYR A 860 40.87 -4.87 14.63
C TYR A 860 40.98 -5.05 13.11
N THR A 861 40.05 -5.80 12.53
CA THR A 861 39.94 -6.01 11.08
C THR A 861 38.47 -6.22 10.74
N ASN A 862 38.00 -5.59 9.66
CA ASN A 862 36.68 -5.81 9.07
C ASN A 862 36.73 -6.84 7.92
N ASN A 863 37.93 -7.32 7.58
CA ASN A 863 38.11 -8.35 6.55
C ASN A 863 37.79 -9.73 7.13
N PHE A 864 36.68 -10.30 6.67
CA PHE A 864 36.25 -11.63 7.05
C PHE A 864 37.24 -12.74 6.67
N ASP A 865 38.13 -12.56 5.69
CA ASP A 865 39.01 -13.62 5.22
C ASP A 865 40.51 -13.25 5.39
N ASP A 866 40.77 -12.40 6.39
CA ASP A 866 42.10 -11.97 6.86
C ASP A 866 42.96 -13.12 7.40
N ALA A 867 44.26 -13.15 7.04
CA ALA A 867 45.18 -14.18 7.51
C ALA A 867 45.51 -14.09 9.02
N SER A 868 45.13 -13.02 9.72
CA SER A 868 45.31 -12.84 11.16
C SER A 868 44.36 -13.68 12.04
N TRP A 869 43.33 -14.31 11.47
CA TRP A 869 42.31 -15.10 12.21
C TRP A 869 42.86 -16.42 12.79
N LYS A 870 43.15 -16.41 14.08
CA LYS A 870 43.73 -17.52 14.86
C LYS A 870 42.68 -18.32 15.65
N THR A 871 42.99 -19.56 15.98
CA THR A 871 42.26 -20.33 17.01
C THR A 871 42.58 -19.81 18.42
N TRP A 872 41.77 -20.18 19.40
CA TRP A 872 41.99 -19.80 20.81
C TRP A 872 43.40 -20.16 21.30
N ASN A 873 43.90 -21.36 20.96
CA ASN A 873 45.18 -21.88 21.47
C ASN A 873 46.41 -21.23 20.82
N GLU A 874 46.27 -20.61 19.64
CA GLU A 874 47.36 -19.90 18.94
C GLU A 874 47.61 -18.48 19.46
N ILE A 875 46.76 -17.98 20.38
CA ILE A 875 46.94 -16.69 21.05
C ILE A 875 47.44 -16.95 22.47
N THR A 876 48.71 -16.61 22.75
CA THR A 876 49.31 -16.82 24.08
C THR A 876 48.66 -15.94 25.15
N ASP A 877 48.52 -14.65 24.87
CA ASP A 877 47.94 -13.66 25.78
C ASP A 877 46.52 -13.27 25.35
N LYS A 878 45.52 -13.74 26.09
CA LYS A 878 44.10 -13.52 25.77
C LYS A 878 43.67 -12.05 25.92
N THR A 879 44.37 -11.27 26.74
CA THR A 879 44.05 -9.84 26.94
C THR A 879 44.23 -9.03 25.65
N THR A 880 45.09 -9.52 24.74
CA THR A 880 45.36 -8.89 23.43
C THR A 880 44.31 -9.15 22.36
N ILE A 881 43.27 -9.97 22.61
CA ILE A 881 42.20 -10.23 21.64
C ILE A 881 41.38 -8.95 21.42
N LYS A 882 41.22 -8.55 20.15
CA LYS A 882 40.50 -7.33 19.72
C LYS A 882 39.31 -7.60 18.80
N ALA A 883 39.22 -8.79 18.22
CA ALA A 883 38.07 -9.17 17.41
C ALA A 883 37.82 -10.69 17.48
N VAL A 884 36.55 -11.06 17.35
CA VAL A 884 36.07 -12.43 17.22
C VAL A 884 35.41 -12.56 15.84
N ARG A 885 35.72 -13.63 15.12
CA ARG A 885 35.05 -14.04 13.88
C ARG A 885 34.26 -15.31 14.14
N ILE A 886 32.98 -15.31 13.79
CA ILE A 886 32.08 -16.46 13.83
C ILE A 886 31.61 -16.71 12.40
N VAL A 887 31.70 -17.95 11.92
CA VAL A 887 31.21 -18.35 10.60
C VAL A 887 30.44 -19.65 10.70
N THR A 888 29.29 -19.73 10.04
CA THR A 888 28.69 -21.01 9.65
C THR A 888 28.56 -21.09 8.13
N THR A 889 28.78 -22.28 7.61
CA THR A 889 28.54 -22.65 6.20
C THR A 889 27.34 -23.57 6.04
N ASP A 890 26.67 -23.92 7.14
CA ASP A 890 25.50 -24.77 7.11
C ASP A 890 24.33 -24.04 6.47
N VAL A 891 23.47 -24.80 5.81
CA VAL A 891 22.23 -24.26 5.26
C VAL A 891 21.26 -23.98 6.41
N ILE A 892 20.96 -22.70 6.62
CA ILE A 892 19.95 -22.25 7.58
C ILE A 892 18.60 -22.28 6.84
N PRO A 893 17.68 -23.20 7.16
CA PRO A 893 16.38 -23.28 6.48
C PRO A 893 15.48 -22.08 6.82
N ASP A 894 14.43 -21.85 6.04
CA ASP A 894 13.39 -20.89 6.40
C ASP A 894 12.70 -21.30 7.71
N GLY A 895 12.43 -20.33 8.59
CA GLY A 895 12.06 -20.54 9.99
C GLY A 895 13.20 -20.97 10.92
N GLY A 896 14.43 -21.17 10.41
CA GLY A 896 15.59 -21.57 11.19
C GLY A 896 16.06 -20.49 12.17
N GLN A 897 16.49 -20.88 13.37
CA GLN A 897 16.95 -19.96 14.43
C GLN A 897 18.12 -20.55 15.20
N ASP A 898 19.03 -19.71 15.69
CA ASP A 898 20.13 -20.10 16.57
C ASP A 898 20.63 -18.94 17.42
N GLU A 899 21.29 -19.24 18.54
CA GLU A 899 21.84 -18.23 19.46
C GLU A 899 23.23 -18.62 19.99
N ILE A 900 24.22 -17.75 19.78
CA ILE A 900 25.57 -17.90 20.35
C ILE A 900 25.73 -16.89 21.47
N THR A 901 26.01 -17.37 22.68
CA THR A 901 26.19 -16.55 23.88
C THR A 901 27.55 -16.79 24.52
N PHE A 902 28.23 -15.72 24.93
CA PHE A 902 29.50 -15.80 25.68
C PHE A 902 29.60 -14.71 26.75
N THR A 903 30.40 -14.97 27.79
CA THR A 903 30.70 -13.99 28.83
C THR A 903 31.73 -12.98 28.31
N ILE A 904 31.55 -11.71 28.69
CA ILE A 904 32.52 -10.63 28.51
C ILE A 904 32.87 -10.07 29.89
N ASP A 905 34.16 -9.93 30.16
CA ASP A 905 34.67 -9.59 31.49
C ASP A 905 35.37 -8.22 31.46
N MET A 906 35.48 -7.56 32.61
CA MET A 906 36.39 -6.41 32.79
C MET A 906 37.80 -6.89 33.17
N ASP A 907 38.82 -6.06 32.93
CA ASP A 907 40.15 -6.28 33.52
C ASP A 907 40.20 -5.71 34.95
N PRO A 908 40.33 -6.54 36.01
CA PRO A 908 40.39 -6.05 37.39
C PRO A 908 41.57 -5.10 37.67
N ALA A 909 42.63 -5.12 36.85
CA ALA A 909 43.78 -4.24 37.00
C ALA A 909 43.54 -2.81 36.48
N THR A 910 42.62 -2.61 35.54
CA THR A 910 42.32 -1.30 34.93
C THR A 910 40.90 -0.80 35.23
N ALA A 911 39.99 -1.66 35.67
CA ALA A 911 38.57 -1.36 35.89
C ALA A 911 38.30 -0.17 36.83
N ASP A 912 39.17 0.06 37.81
CA ASP A 912 39.06 1.19 38.73
C ASP A 912 39.50 2.53 38.10
N VAL A 913 40.41 2.50 37.12
CA VAL A 913 40.85 3.67 36.35
C VAL A 913 39.85 4.00 35.23
N GLN A 914 39.22 2.97 34.66
CA GLN A 914 38.26 3.06 33.55
C GLN A 914 36.79 3.21 34.04
N ALA A 915 36.61 3.46 35.34
CA ALA A 915 35.31 3.64 35.97
C ALA A 915 34.49 4.78 35.33
N GLY A 916 33.21 4.52 35.08
CA GLY A 916 32.29 5.43 34.39
C GLY A 916 32.32 5.34 32.86
N GLY A 917 33.36 4.73 32.28
CA GLY A 917 33.52 4.61 30.83
C GLY A 917 32.45 3.75 30.17
N VAL A 918 32.03 4.12 28.96
CA VAL A 918 30.97 3.47 28.17
C VAL A 918 31.53 2.96 26.83
N ASN A 919 31.43 1.65 26.62
CA ASN A 919 31.67 1.04 25.31
C ASN A 919 30.34 0.88 24.58
N ILE A 920 30.22 1.51 23.40
CA ILE A 920 29.08 1.34 22.48
C ILE A 920 29.60 0.79 21.15
N TYR A 921 29.15 -0.40 20.77
CA TYR A 921 29.66 -1.12 19.61
C TYR A 921 28.63 -2.10 19.04
N ASN A 922 28.79 -2.42 17.77
CA ASN A 922 28.00 -3.41 17.04
C ASN A 922 28.92 -4.47 16.43
N ALA A 923 28.36 -5.62 16.05
CA ALA A 923 29.03 -6.54 15.15
C ALA A 923 28.92 -6.06 13.70
N LEU A 924 29.74 -6.62 12.81
CA LEU A 924 29.61 -6.53 11.37
C LEU A 924 29.19 -7.91 10.85
N ILE A 925 28.05 -8.00 10.16
CA ILE A 925 27.48 -9.26 9.71
C ILE A 925 27.42 -9.32 8.18
N TYR A 926 28.09 -10.31 7.60
CA TYR A 926 28.05 -10.64 6.19
C TYR A 926 27.06 -11.77 5.90
N ARG A 927 26.15 -11.53 4.95
CA ARG A 927 25.08 -12.45 4.53
C ARG A 927 24.87 -12.36 3.01
N SER A 928 24.33 -13.42 2.41
CA SER A 928 23.83 -13.44 1.03
C SER A 928 22.39 -13.95 1.05
N VAL A 929 21.42 -13.07 0.76
CA VAL A 929 19.98 -13.30 1.00
C VAL A 929 19.17 -12.66 -0.13
N LEU A 930 18.38 -13.47 -0.85
CA LEU A 930 17.66 -13.03 -2.06
C LEU A 930 18.58 -12.29 -3.05
N GLY A 931 19.80 -12.77 -3.28
CA GLY A 931 20.78 -12.10 -4.16
C GLY A 931 21.35 -10.77 -3.64
N ALA A 932 20.87 -10.24 -2.50
CA ALA A 932 21.52 -9.16 -1.79
C ALA A 932 22.66 -9.73 -0.95
N GLU A 933 23.88 -9.36 -1.29
CA GLU A 933 25.11 -9.86 -0.68
C GLU A 933 25.95 -8.70 -0.16
N GLY A 934 26.41 -8.81 1.08
CA GLY A 934 27.27 -7.79 1.69
C GLY A 934 27.34 -7.89 3.20
N ALA A 935 28.14 -6.99 3.79
CA ALA A 935 28.27 -6.85 5.24
C ALA A 935 27.57 -5.60 5.79
N ALA A 936 26.75 -5.74 6.83
CA ALA A 936 26.07 -4.62 7.49
C ALA A 936 26.31 -4.63 9.00
N PRO A 937 26.35 -3.46 9.67
CA PRO A 937 26.30 -3.37 11.13
C PRO A 937 25.08 -4.13 11.70
N SER A 938 25.27 -4.83 12.81
CA SER A 938 24.17 -5.31 13.64
C SER A 938 23.59 -4.19 14.51
N GLU A 939 22.51 -4.49 15.22
CA GLU A 939 22.13 -3.66 16.37
C GLU A 939 23.29 -3.55 17.38
N PRO A 940 23.48 -2.37 18.00
CA PRO A 940 24.56 -2.12 18.94
C PRO A 940 24.25 -2.63 20.36
N VAL A 941 25.31 -2.80 21.15
CA VAL A 941 25.25 -2.92 22.61
C VAL A 941 25.94 -1.74 23.26
N ALA A 942 25.49 -1.34 24.44
CA ALA A 942 26.12 -0.30 25.26
C ALA A 942 26.30 -0.79 26.69
N ILE A 943 27.55 -0.78 27.16
CA ILE A 943 27.90 -1.23 28.52
C ILE A 943 28.82 -0.19 29.16
N ARG A 944 28.37 0.32 30.31
CA ARG A 944 29.11 1.24 31.18
C ARG A 944 29.73 0.47 32.34
N LEU A 945 30.97 0.79 32.67
CA LEU A 945 31.67 0.21 33.80
C LEU A 945 31.36 1.01 35.07
N LYS A 946 30.69 0.39 36.06
CA LYS A 946 30.44 0.99 37.39
C LYS A 946 31.17 0.19 38.47
N THR A 947 32.34 0.66 38.86
CA THR A 947 33.25 -0.09 39.74
C THR A 947 33.29 0.38 41.18
N GLY A 948 32.46 1.36 41.56
CA GLY A 948 32.36 1.83 42.93
C GLY A 948 31.84 0.74 43.89
N VAL A 949 32.64 0.38 44.88
CA VAL A 949 32.29 -0.57 45.95
C VAL A 949 32.46 0.10 47.31
N ILE A 950 31.49 -0.13 48.20
CA ILE A 950 31.61 0.15 49.64
C ILE A 950 31.03 -1.04 50.39
N LYS A 951 31.72 -1.51 51.45
CA LYS A 951 31.26 -2.61 52.28
C LYS A 951 31.56 -2.35 53.76
N GLY A 952 31.05 -3.20 54.62
CA GLY A 952 31.33 -3.13 56.05
C GLY A 952 30.47 -4.11 56.83
N GLN A 953 30.55 -4.02 58.15
CA GLN A 953 29.86 -4.87 59.10
C GLN A 953 29.17 -4.06 60.19
N VAL A 954 27.96 -4.45 60.53
CA VAL A 954 27.29 -4.00 61.76
C VAL A 954 27.49 -5.05 62.83
N PHE A 955 27.81 -4.64 64.06
CA PHE A 955 28.19 -5.55 65.14
C PHE A 955 27.63 -5.13 66.51
N ASN A 956 27.63 -6.05 67.46
CA ASN A 956 27.33 -5.77 68.86
C ASN A 956 28.61 -5.33 69.57
N ASP A 957 28.79 -4.01 69.71
CA ASP A 957 29.95 -3.43 70.38
C ASP A 957 29.86 -3.74 71.89
N THR A 958 30.70 -4.66 72.34
CA THR A 958 30.56 -5.32 73.64
C THR A 958 31.49 -4.72 74.68
N ASP A 959 32.69 -4.29 74.27
CA ASP A 959 33.63 -3.57 75.14
C ASP A 959 33.44 -2.03 75.07
N ARG A 960 32.62 -1.56 74.13
CA ARG A 960 32.19 -0.17 73.91
C ARG A 960 33.28 0.74 73.33
N ASN A 961 34.22 0.17 72.58
CA ASN A 961 35.34 0.90 72.00
C ASN A 961 35.09 1.41 70.55
N GLY A 962 33.96 1.09 69.92
CA GLY A 962 33.65 1.49 68.54
C GLY A 962 34.51 0.84 67.44
N LEU A 963 35.26 -0.21 67.76
CA LEU A 963 36.18 -0.97 66.91
C LEU A 963 35.74 -2.43 66.83
N LEU A 964 35.30 -2.86 65.64
CA LEU A 964 35.01 -4.26 65.38
C LEU A 964 36.25 -5.12 65.70
N ASN A 965 36.15 -5.96 66.72
CA ASN A 965 37.21 -6.89 67.10
C ASN A 965 36.73 -8.35 67.10
N GLY A 966 37.70 -9.27 67.01
CA GLY A 966 37.43 -10.70 66.76
C GLY A 966 36.66 -11.45 67.85
N THR A 967 36.24 -10.79 68.94
CA THR A 967 35.36 -11.37 69.97
C THR A 967 33.89 -10.94 69.83
N GLU A 968 33.58 -10.03 68.91
CA GLU A 968 32.27 -9.42 68.77
C GLU A 968 31.41 -10.08 67.71
N THR A 969 30.10 -10.13 67.96
CA THR A 969 29.15 -10.78 67.06
C THR A 969 28.57 -9.79 66.06
N GLY A 970 28.66 -10.11 64.77
CA GLY A 970 27.95 -9.38 63.71
C GLY A 970 26.43 -9.42 63.87
N ARG A 971 25.76 -8.34 63.48
CA ARG A 971 24.32 -8.09 63.63
C ARG A 971 23.64 -7.99 62.26
N ASN A 972 22.91 -9.03 61.88
CA ASN A 972 22.03 -9.05 60.71
C ASN A 972 20.76 -8.21 60.96
N GLY A 973 20.08 -7.80 59.88
CA GLY A 973 18.78 -7.14 59.93
C GLY A 973 18.82 -5.61 60.11
N VAL A 974 19.99 -4.97 60.01
CA VAL A 974 20.13 -3.52 60.08
C VAL A 974 20.08 -2.91 58.68
N VAL A 975 19.24 -1.90 58.50
CA VAL A 975 19.08 -1.20 57.22
C VAL A 975 20.25 -0.22 57.04
N VAL A 976 20.90 -0.33 55.88
CA VAL A 976 22.00 0.56 55.46
C VAL A 976 21.60 1.17 54.12
N THR A 977 21.69 2.49 54.01
CA THR A 977 21.31 3.23 52.79
C THR A 977 22.49 4.06 52.31
N ALA A 978 22.81 3.95 51.03
CA ALA A 978 23.73 4.85 50.33
C ALA A 978 22.93 6.02 49.75
N TYR A 979 23.32 7.23 50.09
CA TYR A 979 22.79 8.48 49.56
C TYR A 979 23.84 9.20 48.72
N GLU A 980 23.42 10.02 47.77
CA GLU A 980 24.30 11.01 47.15
C GLU A 980 24.80 12.00 48.23
N ALA A 981 26.10 12.24 48.29
CA ALA A 981 26.74 12.88 49.44
C ALA A 981 26.13 14.25 49.81
N GLY A 982 25.82 14.44 51.10
CA GLY A 982 25.18 15.65 51.60
C GLY A 982 23.71 15.86 51.20
N THR A 983 23.06 14.88 50.57
CA THR A 983 21.65 14.94 50.14
C THR A 983 20.77 13.89 50.84
N THR A 984 19.48 13.87 50.49
CA THR A 984 18.55 12.77 50.83
C THR A 984 18.17 11.91 49.63
N THR A 985 18.90 12.01 48.51
CA THR A 985 18.68 11.20 47.30
C THR A 985 19.23 9.79 47.53
N VAL A 986 18.35 8.80 47.64
CA VAL A 986 18.75 7.39 47.80
C VAL A 986 19.34 6.87 46.50
N LEU A 987 20.57 6.34 46.56
CA LEU A 987 21.21 5.62 45.47
C LEU A 987 20.90 4.13 45.55
N GLU A 988 21.09 3.53 46.72
CA GLU A 988 20.80 2.11 46.97
C GLU A 988 20.49 1.86 48.46
N THR A 989 19.72 0.81 48.76
CA THR A 989 19.50 0.33 50.15
C THR A 989 19.82 -1.17 50.25
N LYS A 990 20.52 -1.54 51.32
CA LYS A 990 20.82 -2.91 51.72
C LYS A 990 20.32 -3.18 53.13
N THR A 991 20.26 -4.46 53.50
CA THR A 991 20.08 -4.91 54.89
C THR A 991 21.25 -5.82 55.24
N THR A 992 21.82 -5.68 56.43
CA THR A 992 22.95 -6.51 56.85
C THR A 992 22.56 -7.98 56.96
N GLN A 993 23.43 -8.85 56.45
CA GLN A 993 23.21 -10.29 56.43
C GLN A 993 24.53 -11.05 56.55
N THR A 994 24.46 -12.38 56.59
CA THR A 994 25.66 -13.21 56.54
C THR A 994 26.17 -13.28 55.11
N LEU A 995 27.27 -12.59 54.80
CA LEU A 995 27.95 -12.65 53.50
C LEU A 995 29.24 -13.46 53.66
N ASN A 996 29.48 -14.44 52.78
CA ASN A 996 30.68 -15.29 52.80
C ASN A 996 31.01 -15.90 54.18
N GLY A 997 29.97 -16.28 54.94
CA GLY A 997 30.08 -16.83 56.29
C GLY A 997 30.25 -15.81 57.42
N VAL A 998 30.39 -14.53 57.09
CA VAL A 998 30.61 -13.43 58.06
C VAL A 998 29.26 -12.73 58.34
N PRO A 999 28.74 -12.77 59.59
CA PRO A 999 27.49 -12.11 59.95
C PRO A 999 27.66 -10.58 60.08
N GLY A 1000 26.55 -9.86 59.94
CA GLY A 1000 26.46 -8.41 60.04
C GLY A 1000 26.94 -7.65 58.79
N SER A 1001 27.38 -8.34 57.75
CA SER A 1001 27.98 -7.75 56.56
C SER A 1001 26.96 -7.10 55.63
N TYR A 1002 27.38 -6.05 54.94
CA TYR A 1002 26.68 -5.47 53.78
C TYR A 1002 27.70 -5.06 52.71
N ALA A 1003 27.23 -4.93 51.47
CA ALA A 1003 28.01 -4.39 50.36
C ALA A 1003 27.11 -3.65 49.38
N PHE A 1004 27.53 -2.44 48.98
CA PHE A 1004 27.04 -1.71 47.82
C PHE A 1004 28.02 -1.98 46.67
N LEU A 1005 27.50 -2.43 45.54
CA LEU A 1005 28.27 -2.88 44.38
C LEU A 1005 27.73 -2.17 43.14
N GLY A 1006 28.59 -1.50 42.39
CA GLY A 1006 28.16 -0.76 41.21
C GLY A 1006 27.71 0.68 41.48
N LEU A 1007 28.25 1.32 42.52
CA LEU A 1007 28.16 2.77 42.68
C LEU A 1007 29.00 3.48 41.59
N ASP A 1008 28.67 4.74 41.29
CA ASP A 1008 29.55 5.57 40.48
C ASP A 1008 30.76 6.00 41.33
N LYS A 1009 31.96 5.66 40.88
CA LYS A 1009 33.22 6.01 41.56
C LYS A 1009 33.42 7.53 41.65
N ASN A 1010 32.92 8.29 40.67
CA ASN A 1010 33.07 9.74 40.62
C ASN A 1010 32.00 10.48 41.44
N GLN A 1011 31.00 9.76 41.98
CA GLN A 1011 29.99 10.30 42.87
C GLN A 1011 30.32 9.92 44.32
N ASN A 1012 30.66 10.92 45.14
CA ASN A 1012 30.78 10.69 46.57
C ASN A 1012 29.41 10.35 47.18
N VAL A 1013 29.42 9.49 48.19
CA VAL A 1013 28.21 8.97 48.85
C VAL A 1013 28.25 9.11 50.36
N ASP A 1014 27.08 9.22 50.96
CA ASP A 1014 26.88 9.15 52.40
C ASP A 1014 26.27 7.78 52.75
N ILE A 1015 26.92 7.02 53.63
CA ILE A 1015 26.42 5.73 54.10
C ILE A 1015 25.73 5.94 55.45
N VAL A 1016 24.44 5.61 55.49
CA VAL A 1016 23.56 5.84 56.64
C VAL A 1016 23.01 4.52 57.16
N PHE A 1017 23.28 4.25 58.43
CA PHE A 1017 22.76 3.11 59.17
C PHE A 1017 21.52 3.55 59.94
N THR A 1018 20.43 2.80 59.86
CA THR A 1018 19.21 3.06 60.65
C THR A 1018 19.19 2.16 61.88
N ASN A 1019 18.90 2.73 63.05
CA ASN A 1019 18.75 1.98 64.29
C ASN A 1019 17.55 1.00 64.15
N PRO A 1020 17.73 -0.32 64.37
CA PRO A 1020 16.64 -1.28 64.22
C PRO A 1020 15.57 -1.17 65.33
N THR A 1021 15.82 -0.40 66.40
CA THR A 1021 14.79 -0.05 67.39
C THR A 1021 14.45 1.44 67.34
N ASN A 1022 13.19 1.74 67.67
CA ASN A 1022 12.70 3.09 67.93
C ASN A 1022 12.63 3.40 69.44
N ASP A 1023 13.00 2.45 70.29
CA ASP A 1023 13.23 2.64 71.72
C ASP A 1023 14.73 2.76 72.02
N ASP A 1024 15.04 3.40 73.15
CA ASP A 1024 16.41 3.70 73.61
C ASP A 1024 17.12 2.45 74.19
N SER A 1025 16.76 1.25 73.74
CA SER A 1025 17.29 -0.03 74.24
C SER A 1025 18.69 -0.36 73.71
N ILE A 1026 19.03 0.23 72.56
CA ILE A 1026 20.34 0.20 71.90
C ILE A 1026 20.66 1.58 71.33
N ARG A 1027 21.96 1.94 71.29
CA ARG A 1027 22.49 3.10 70.56
C ARG A 1027 23.69 2.69 69.73
N PHE A 1028 24.04 3.49 68.75
CA PHE A 1028 25.33 3.38 68.07
C PHE A 1028 26.48 3.62 69.07
N SER A 1029 27.61 2.96 68.85
CA SER A 1029 28.87 3.20 69.56
C SER A 1029 29.38 4.62 69.35
N ALA A 1030 30.30 5.08 70.21
CA ALA A 1030 30.96 6.37 70.02
C ALA A 1030 32.04 6.25 68.93
N VAL A 1031 32.24 7.34 68.17
CA VAL A 1031 33.35 7.43 67.20
C VAL A 1031 34.68 7.46 67.95
N THR A 1032 35.57 6.52 67.67
CA THR A 1032 36.90 6.42 68.29
C THR A 1032 38.03 6.59 67.29
N SER A 1033 39.20 7.02 67.76
CA SER A 1033 40.36 7.26 66.90
C SER A 1033 40.88 5.95 66.32
N GLY A 1034 40.74 5.76 65.01
CA GLY A 1034 41.05 4.50 64.32
C GLY A 1034 39.85 3.57 64.11
N GLY A 1035 38.63 3.99 64.46
CA GLY A 1035 37.41 3.21 64.29
C GLY A 1035 36.47 3.72 63.22
N SER A 1036 35.85 2.80 62.50
CA SER A 1036 34.93 3.09 61.39
C SER A 1036 33.50 3.46 61.82
N THR A 1037 33.21 3.49 63.13
CA THR A 1037 31.86 3.76 63.65
C THR A 1037 31.32 5.10 63.11
N PRO A 1038 30.18 5.09 62.40
CA PRO A 1038 29.57 6.30 61.84
C PRO A 1038 29.10 7.30 62.91
N THR A 1039 28.97 8.59 62.53
CA THR A 1039 28.52 9.63 63.46
C THR A 1039 27.02 9.51 63.72
N ALA A 1040 26.64 9.20 64.95
CA ALA A 1040 25.24 9.12 65.37
C ALA A 1040 24.53 10.48 65.34
N SER A 1041 23.27 10.47 64.90
CA SER A 1041 22.31 11.56 65.09
C SER A 1041 22.06 11.85 66.58
N ALA A 1042 21.65 13.07 66.91
CA ALA A 1042 21.32 13.45 68.29
C ALA A 1042 20.15 12.64 68.90
N THR A 1043 19.31 12.05 68.05
CA THR A 1043 18.21 11.15 68.38
C THR A 1043 18.61 9.67 68.43
N HIS A 1044 19.82 9.32 67.98
CA HIS A 1044 20.34 7.95 67.85
C HIS A 1044 19.49 7.02 66.96
N ASP A 1045 18.59 7.55 66.14
CA ASP A 1045 17.78 6.81 65.18
C ASP A 1045 18.58 6.44 63.92
N LYS A 1046 19.64 7.19 63.64
CA LYS A 1046 20.58 6.94 62.53
C LYS A 1046 22.02 7.25 62.90
N ALA A 1047 22.97 6.68 62.16
CA ALA A 1047 24.37 7.09 62.16
C ALA A 1047 24.92 7.14 60.72
N THR A 1048 25.74 8.15 60.43
CA THR A 1048 26.19 8.48 59.05
C THR A 1048 27.70 8.59 58.94
N THR A 1049 28.26 8.03 57.89
CA THR A 1049 29.60 8.34 57.38
C THR A 1049 29.44 9.05 56.04
N SER A 1050 29.82 10.33 55.99
CA SER A 1050 29.57 11.19 54.83
C SER A 1050 30.78 11.34 53.91
N ASN A 1051 30.49 11.69 52.65
CA ASN A 1051 31.47 12.07 51.63
C ASN A 1051 32.55 11.00 51.37
N LEU A 1052 32.14 9.74 51.33
CA LEU A 1052 32.99 8.61 50.96
C LEU A 1052 33.11 8.52 49.43
N THR A 1053 34.29 8.15 48.93
CA THR A 1053 34.52 7.90 47.51
C THR A 1053 34.49 6.38 47.25
N PRO A 1054 33.47 5.84 46.55
CA PRO A 1054 33.42 4.41 46.22
C PRO A 1054 34.62 3.98 45.38
N SER A 1055 35.17 2.78 45.60
CA SER A 1055 36.36 2.31 44.85
C SER A 1055 36.38 0.78 44.72
N ALA A 1056 36.89 0.25 43.59
CA ALA A 1056 37.08 -1.19 43.44
C ALA A 1056 38.34 -1.69 44.18
N VAL A 1057 39.36 -0.82 44.34
CA VAL A 1057 40.59 -1.11 45.09
C VAL A 1057 40.66 -0.28 46.37
N GLY A 1058 40.93 -0.94 47.49
CA GLY A 1058 41.00 -0.27 48.79
C GLY A 1058 39.66 0.31 49.24
N PHE A 1059 38.55 -0.40 49.00
CA PHE A 1059 37.23 -0.04 49.52
C PHE A 1059 37.30 0.27 51.02
N ASP A 1060 36.62 1.33 51.46
CA ASP A 1060 36.50 1.62 52.89
C ASP A 1060 35.63 0.57 53.57
N SER A 1061 36.11 0.01 54.70
CA SER A 1061 35.32 -0.84 55.59
C SER A 1061 34.60 0.06 56.59
N ILE A 1062 33.31 0.33 56.34
CA ILE A 1062 32.50 1.19 57.19
C ILE A 1062 31.69 0.33 58.16
N ASP A 1063 32.25 0.12 59.35
CA ASP A 1063 31.70 -0.76 60.36
C ASP A 1063 30.93 0.03 61.44
N ALA A 1064 29.73 -0.41 61.82
CA ALA A 1064 28.90 0.27 62.81
C ALA A 1064 28.60 -0.61 64.04
N GLY A 1065 29.10 -0.18 65.21
CA GLY A 1065 28.84 -0.85 66.48
C GLY A 1065 27.51 -0.43 67.11
N PHE A 1066 26.84 -1.36 67.77
CA PHE A 1066 25.69 -1.09 68.64
C PHE A 1066 25.98 -1.48 70.08
N ILE A 1067 25.86 -0.51 70.99
CA ILE A 1067 26.02 -0.70 72.43
C ILE A 1067 24.66 -0.85 73.14
N THR A 1068 24.66 -1.55 74.27
CA THR A 1068 23.53 -1.62 75.22
C THR A 1068 23.84 -0.86 76.51
N PRO A 1069 22.83 -0.29 77.19
CA PRO A 1069 23.02 0.56 78.37
C PRO A 1069 23.49 -0.26 79.59
N ILE A 1070 24.36 0.33 80.39
CA ILE A 1070 24.85 -0.23 81.65
C ILE A 1070 23.73 -0.22 82.68
N THR A 1071 23.51 -1.34 83.36
CA THR A 1071 22.62 -1.41 84.52
C THR A 1071 23.41 -1.06 85.79
N VAL A 1072 23.19 0.14 86.33
CA VAL A 1072 23.72 0.56 87.62
C VAL A 1072 22.78 0.09 88.73
N THR A 1073 23.29 -0.70 89.68
CA THR A 1073 22.49 -1.29 90.77
C THR A 1073 22.81 -0.64 92.11
N PHE A 1074 21.78 -0.21 92.83
CA PHE A 1074 21.87 0.49 94.11
C PHE A 1074 21.59 -0.46 95.27
N ASN A 1075 22.63 -1.12 95.76
CA ASN A 1075 22.54 -2.08 96.86
C ASN A 1075 22.45 -1.37 98.22
N GLY A 1076 21.25 -1.32 98.81
CA GLY A 1076 21.00 -0.80 100.17
C GLY A 1076 21.56 -1.66 101.32
N ASN A 1077 22.31 -2.73 101.00
CA ASN A 1077 22.73 -3.81 101.89
C ASN A 1077 21.54 -4.51 102.58
N THR A 1078 21.18 -4.05 103.78
CA THR A 1078 20.04 -4.54 104.58
C THR A 1078 18.92 -3.50 104.72
N GLY A 1079 19.03 -2.38 103.99
CA GLY A 1079 17.99 -1.36 103.81
C GLY A 1079 17.41 -1.37 102.39
N VAL A 1080 16.44 -0.48 102.15
CA VAL A 1080 15.72 -0.35 100.87
C VAL A 1080 16.15 0.93 100.16
N SER A 1081 16.51 0.81 98.88
CA SER A 1081 16.77 1.94 97.98
C SER A 1081 15.47 2.41 97.32
N SER A 1082 15.32 3.72 97.07
CA SER A 1082 14.19 4.28 96.31
C SER A 1082 14.18 3.85 94.84
N ILE A 1083 15.33 3.46 94.30
CA ILE A 1083 15.52 2.91 92.97
C ILE A 1083 16.49 1.74 93.11
N ALA A 1084 16.07 0.52 92.75
CA ALA A 1084 16.94 -0.67 92.86
C ALA A 1084 18.04 -0.70 91.79
N SER A 1085 17.72 -0.27 90.57
CA SER A 1085 18.68 -0.09 89.49
C SER A 1085 18.20 0.94 88.47
N THR A 1086 19.13 1.46 87.66
CA THR A 1086 18.83 2.31 86.50
C THR A 1086 19.68 1.88 85.31
N LYS A 1087 19.17 2.07 84.09
CA LYS A 1087 19.93 1.87 82.85
C LYS A 1087 20.47 3.21 82.37
N LYS A 1088 21.75 3.26 82.03
CA LYS A 1088 22.47 4.45 81.55
C LYS A 1088 23.54 4.08 80.54
N TYR A 1089 23.68 4.87 79.48
CA TYR A 1089 24.80 4.71 78.55
C TYR A 1089 26.10 5.28 79.14
N PRO A 1090 27.28 4.85 78.67
CA PRO A 1090 28.56 5.43 79.08
C PRO A 1090 28.56 6.95 78.90
N GLY A 1091 29.13 7.68 79.86
CA GLY A 1091 29.14 9.14 79.88
C GLY A 1091 27.86 9.80 80.41
N GLU A 1092 26.74 9.07 80.53
CA GLU A 1092 25.52 9.63 81.12
C GLU A 1092 25.60 9.68 82.65
N ALA A 1093 25.01 10.72 83.25
CA ALA A 1093 24.94 10.86 84.70
C ALA A 1093 23.70 10.18 85.31
N VAL A 1094 23.88 9.57 86.49
CA VAL A 1094 22.82 9.40 87.49
C VAL A 1094 22.75 10.66 88.33
N SER A 1095 21.60 11.34 88.33
CA SER A 1095 21.30 12.50 89.19
C SER A 1095 19.79 12.64 89.37
N PRO A 1096 19.28 12.98 90.57
CA PRO A 1096 20.00 13.06 91.84
C PRO A 1096 20.44 11.67 92.35
N ALA A 1097 21.14 11.63 93.49
CA ALA A 1097 21.43 10.37 94.18
C ALA A 1097 20.12 9.67 94.61
N PRO A 1098 19.95 8.35 94.38
CA PRO A 1098 18.84 7.61 94.98
C PRO A 1098 18.89 7.70 96.51
N THR A 1099 17.73 7.74 97.15
CA THR A 1099 17.66 7.71 98.61
C THR A 1099 17.65 6.25 99.09
N ALA A 1100 18.21 5.99 100.26
CA ALA A 1100 18.12 4.66 100.88
C ALA A 1100 17.73 4.79 102.36
N THR A 1101 16.95 3.84 102.84
CA THR A 1101 16.43 3.83 104.22
C THR A 1101 16.65 2.49 104.89
N LYS A 1102 17.01 2.53 106.18
CA LYS A 1102 17.05 1.37 107.07
C LYS A 1102 16.65 1.83 108.46
N VAL A 1103 15.67 1.15 109.06
CA VAL A 1103 15.13 1.53 110.38
C VAL A 1103 16.26 1.57 111.43
N GLY A 1104 16.30 2.65 112.22
CA GLY A 1104 17.31 2.87 113.25
C GLY A 1104 18.72 3.25 112.75
N HIS A 1105 18.90 3.57 111.47
CA HIS A 1105 20.21 3.91 110.89
C HIS A 1105 20.15 5.20 110.06
N THR A 1106 21.24 5.98 110.06
CA THR A 1106 21.41 7.16 109.17
C THR A 1106 22.07 6.75 107.85
N PHE A 1107 21.56 7.25 106.72
CA PHE A 1107 22.16 6.99 105.41
C PHE A 1107 23.36 7.90 105.15
N ASN A 1108 24.57 7.33 105.16
CA ASN A 1108 25.83 8.08 105.02
C ASN A 1108 26.26 8.33 103.55
N GLY A 1109 25.53 7.76 102.57
CA GLY A 1109 25.81 7.86 101.14
C GLY A 1109 26.06 6.51 100.46
N TRP A 1110 26.23 6.54 99.14
CA TRP A 1110 26.59 5.38 98.32
C TRP A 1110 28.11 5.18 98.29
N PHE A 1111 28.55 3.93 98.15
CA PHE A 1111 29.96 3.53 98.11
C PHE A 1111 30.18 2.50 96.99
N THR A 1112 31.39 2.45 96.42
CA THR A 1112 31.71 1.54 95.30
C THR A 1112 31.77 0.05 95.68
N ALA A 1113 31.88 -0.27 96.97
CA ALA A 1113 31.86 -1.63 97.50
C ALA A 1113 31.23 -1.65 98.91
N SER A 1114 30.72 -2.81 99.33
CA SER A 1114 30.06 -2.99 100.64
C SER A 1114 31.02 -2.89 101.84
N THR A 1115 32.31 -3.09 101.64
CA THR A 1115 33.39 -2.89 102.62
C THR A 1115 34.62 -2.37 101.88
N GLY A 1116 35.31 -1.37 102.44
CA GLY A 1116 36.52 -0.78 101.84
C GLY A 1116 36.30 0.09 100.58
N GLY A 1117 35.05 0.28 100.14
CA GLY A 1117 34.74 1.10 98.96
C GLY A 1117 34.86 2.61 99.20
N SER A 1118 35.13 3.35 98.12
CA SER A 1118 35.15 4.83 98.12
C SER A 1118 33.73 5.39 98.06
N LYS A 1119 33.49 6.53 98.70
CA LYS A 1119 32.19 7.22 98.66
C LYS A 1119 31.93 7.78 97.26
N VAL A 1120 30.75 7.50 96.72
CA VAL A 1120 30.31 7.98 95.40
C VAL A 1120 29.71 9.38 95.53
N THR A 1121 30.20 10.31 94.71
CA THR A 1121 29.60 11.65 94.52
C THR A 1121 28.59 11.64 93.38
N PHE A 1122 27.54 12.45 93.52
CA PHE A 1122 26.51 12.64 92.49
C PHE A 1122 26.55 14.08 91.96
N PRO A 1123 26.37 14.34 90.65
CA PRO A 1123 26.07 13.37 89.57
C PRO A 1123 27.14 12.30 89.38
N TYR A 1124 26.72 11.04 89.28
CA TYR A 1124 27.62 9.90 89.06
C TYR A 1124 27.63 9.54 87.58
N THR A 1125 28.74 9.79 86.90
CA THR A 1125 28.92 9.47 85.49
C THR A 1125 29.15 7.98 85.31
N VAL A 1126 28.28 7.34 84.54
CA VAL A 1126 28.27 5.89 84.32
C VAL A 1126 29.35 5.54 83.28
N GLY A 1127 30.15 4.52 83.57
CA GLY A 1127 31.26 4.10 82.68
C GLY A 1127 32.50 4.99 82.73
N ALA A 1128 32.59 5.96 83.64
CA ALA A 1128 33.82 6.71 83.89
C ALA A 1128 34.70 5.97 84.92
N ALA A 1129 35.60 5.10 84.42
CA ALA A 1129 36.63 4.40 85.18
C ALA A 1129 37.86 4.17 84.30
#